data_AF-A0A2A9F2Q8-F1
#
_entry.id   AF-A0A2A9F2Q8-F1
#
_cell.length_a   1.000
_cell.length_b   1.000
_cell.length_c   1.000
_cell.angle_alpha   90.00
_cell.angle_beta   90.00
_cell.angle_gamma   90.00
#
_symmetry.space_group_name_H-M   'P 1'
#
loop_
_entity.id
_entity.type
_entity.pdbx_description
1 polymer ?
#
loop_
_entity_poly.entity_id
_entity_poly.type
_entity_poly.pdbx_seq_one_letter_code
_entity_poly.pdbx_strand_id
1 'polypeptide(L)'
;MKSVKEIHHDWLTLPDGTRLAFRAWMPDDADSKPVPAILEFLPYRKNDGTVIRDEITMPETAAHGYACIRVDLRGCGESEGLFEDEYSAQELQDGCDVIDWIARQAWCDGSVGMVGISWGGFNSLQIAALQPPALKAIITQCSTDDRFRDDIHFLGGCLLNDNMDWAAFFWAYAQGRSPDAKLVGENWKSIWLERLNKMPFLAKPWISNQTRGDYWKHGSVCEDHSNIKIPVYAIGGWADNYRNTVFSLLRNLTGPKKGLIGPWAHKYPNIAYPNPKMDYVTESVRWWDRWLKGIENGIEQEPELQYYLQESVLPSSDYEMRPGKWVSEPTWPSPDTTHCTYYLGNKSLLDTPSDNPPISIRSPQDVGLDGGRLCVGIRLEMEQPADQRHDDAGSLVFETDTLSEDLPIAGQVKAQLSLASSAPNAHVVVRVSDVHPTGEVTRVTHGILNLAHRDSHEFPEALEPGHEYQVEVPLYHMAYVVPKGHKLRVAISTAYWPLTWPCEHDATLTLNPAQCSIQLPLNHTQTPTDRVPAYSRAVSFDGEQRTPTDSQRVVHRDYQTGITTLETYDDFGCQYFNSSQSEIDFDIHQFLSIHPEDPHSAKNDIRLRVDMGRDGWRTGIEAQYVMTCDQENFYIHAHWTAKHDDEVIFEKSFDETIERNFM
;
A
#
# COMPACT_ATOMS: atom_id res chain seq x y z
N MET A 1 -24.14 -17.71 17.50
CA MET A 1 -23.41 -16.46 17.76
C MET A 1 -23.69 -16.03 19.20
N LYS A 2 -22.67 -15.55 19.91
CA LYS A 2 -22.84 -15.00 21.26
C LYS A 2 -23.42 -13.58 21.20
N SER A 3 -24.07 -13.14 22.27
CA SER A 3 -24.39 -11.73 22.49
C SER A 3 -23.11 -10.96 22.80
N VAL A 4 -22.98 -9.75 22.27
CA VAL A 4 -21.77 -8.92 22.30
C VAL A 4 -22.05 -7.61 23.01
N LYS A 5 -21.17 -7.24 23.94
CA LYS A 5 -21.09 -5.90 24.53
C LYS A 5 -20.02 -5.07 23.84
N GLU A 6 -20.28 -3.78 23.72
CA GLU A 6 -19.33 -2.79 23.25
C GLU A 6 -18.82 -1.94 24.43
N ILE A 7 -17.51 -1.72 24.46
CA ILE A 7 -16.87 -0.63 25.20
C ILE A 7 -16.48 0.42 24.15
N HIS A 8 -17.28 1.48 24.04
CA HIS A 8 -17.09 2.49 23.00
C HIS A 8 -15.76 3.25 23.16
N HIS A 9 -15.42 3.58 24.40
CA HIS A 9 -14.16 4.24 24.76
C HIS A 9 -13.78 3.86 26.19
N ASP A 10 -12.53 3.48 26.39
CA ASP A 10 -11.89 3.35 27.69
C ASP A 10 -10.36 3.49 27.54
N TRP A 11 -9.64 3.50 28.66
CA TRP A 11 -8.19 3.72 28.72
C TRP A 11 -7.45 2.46 29.16
N LEU A 12 -6.36 2.15 28.47
CA LEU A 12 -5.31 1.27 28.98
C LEU A 12 -4.12 2.13 29.41
N THR A 13 -3.38 1.68 30.42
CA THR A 13 -2.20 2.40 30.93
C THR A 13 -0.95 1.58 30.66
N LEU A 14 0.00 2.18 29.95
CA LEU A 14 1.30 1.60 29.64
C LEU A 14 2.24 1.65 30.87
N PRO A 15 3.35 0.89 30.87
CA PRO A 15 4.31 0.88 31.99
C PRO A 15 4.91 2.24 32.33
N ASP A 16 5.03 3.14 31.35
CA ASP A 16 5.53 4.51 31.53
C ASP A 16 4.46 5.48 32.11
N GLY A 17 3.22 5.01 32.31
CA GLY A 17 2.09 5.79 32.80
C GLY A 17 1.26 6.46 31.71
N THR A 18 1.67 6.38 30.44
CA THR A 18 0.91 6.92 29.30
C THR A 18 -0.37 6.12 29.10
N ARG A 19 -1.49 6.82 28.86
CA ARG A 19 -2.77 6.17 28.60
C ARG A 19 -3.09 6.13 27.11
N LEU A 20 -3.38 4.95 26.59
CA LEU A 20 -3.90 4.79 25.23
C LEU A 20 -5.41 4.55 25.27
N ALA A 21 -6.11 5.18 24.33
CA ALA A 21 -7.54 5.02 24.17
C ALA A 21 -7.85 3.78 23.33
N PHE A 22 -8.85 3.02 23.74
CA PHE A 22 -9.31 1.85 22.99
C PHE A 22 -10.83 1.79 22.86
N ARG A 23 -11.28 1.04 21.86
CA ARG A 23 -12.66 0.59 21.67
C ARG A 23 -12.63 -0.93 21.64
N ALA A 24 -13.64 -1.59 22.21
CA ALA A 24 -13.66 -3.04 22.28
C ALA A 24 -15.06 -3.64 22.06
N TRP A 25 -15.08 -4.83 21.46
CA TRP A 25 -16.27 -5.66 21.30
C TRP A 25 -15.95 -7.06 21.81
N MET A 26 -16.76 -7.58 22.72
CA MET A 26 -16.51 -8.89 23.31
C MET A 26 -17.81 -9.57 23.77
N PRO A 27 -17.80 -10.90 23.96
CA PRO A 27 -18.95 -11.60 24.53
C PRO A 27 -19.40 -11.03 25.88
N ASP A 28 -20.70 -10.98 26.12
CA ASP A 28 -21.26 -10.54 27.41
C ASP A 28 -20.75 -11.36 28.59
N ASP A 29 -20.45 -12.66 28.35
CA ASP A 29 -19.99 -13.58 29.38
C ASP A 29 -18.46 -13.62 29.56
N ALA A 30 -17.70 -12.75 28.87
CA ALA A 30 -16.23 -12.78 28.83
C ALA A 30 -15.57 -12.66 30.22
N ASP A 31 -16.11 -11.85 31.14
CA ASP A 31 -15.56 -11.73 32.51
C ASP A 31 -15.69 -13.02 33.34
N SER A 32 -16.67 -13.87 33.01
CA SER A 32 -16.90 -15.16 33.67
C SER A 32 -16.33 -16.35 32.91
N LYS A 33 -16.15 -16.19 31.59
CA LYS A 33 -15.57 -17.16 30.67
C LYS A 33 -14.60 -16.42 29.76
N PRO A 34 -13.35 -16.23 30.22
CA PRO A 34 -12.34 -15.49 29.48
C PRO A 34 -12.16 -16.06 28.08
N VAL A 35 -11.90 -15.18 27.11
CA VAL A 35 -11.76 -15.51 25.69
C VAL A 35 -10.43 -15.00 25.14
N PRO A 36 -9.92 -15.54 24.03
CA PRO A 36 -8.79 -14.95 23.36
C PRO A 36 -9.13 -13.57 22.81
N ALA A 37 -8.12 -12.71 22.70
CA ALA A 37 -8.26 -11.35 22.18
C ALA A 37 -7.71 -11.21 20.76
N ILE A 38 -8.29 -10.30 19.98
CA ILE A 38 -7.80 -9.87 18.67
C ILE A 38 -7.49 -8.38 18.75
N LEU A 39 -6.24 -7.99 18.51
CA LEU A 39 -5.77 -6.61 18.56
C LEU A 39 -5.61 -6.04 17.15
N GLU A 40 -6.13 -4.83 16.93
CA GLU A 40 -5.72 -3.95 15.84
C GLU A 40 -5.17 -2.63 16.43
N PHE A 41 -3.92 -2.31 16.15
CA PHE A 41 -3.15 -1.21 16.73
C PHE A 41 -2.56 -0.33 15.62
N LEU A 42 -3.05 0.90 15.45
CA LEU A 42 -2.70 1.78 14.32
C LEU A 42 -3.27 3.21 14.52
N PRO A 43 -2.80 4.22 13.76
CA PRO A 43 -3.01 5.64 14.08
C PRO A 43 -4.30 6.26 13.53
N TYR A 44 -5.09 5.51 12.74
CA TYR A 44 -6.20 6.05 11.94
C TYR A 44 -7.51 6.33 12.69
N ARG A 45 -7.46 6.54 14.02
CA ARG A 45 -8.56 7.04 14.86
C ARG A 45 -9.83 6.17 14.86
N LYS A 46 -10.04 5.45 15.96
CA LYS A 46 -11.15 4.48 16.16
C LYS A 46 -12.59 5.06 16.11
N ASN A 47 -12.75 6.38 16.21
CA ASN A 47 -14.05 7.06 16.37
C ASN A 47 -14.49 7.91 15.18
N ASP A 48 -13.63 8.05 14.17
CA ASP A 48 -13.95 8.83 12.97
C ASP A 48 -13.23 8.33 11.70
N GLY A 49 -12.03 7.74 11.79
CA GLY A 49 -11.29 7.28 10.61
C GLY A 49 -11.50 5.81 10.27
N THR A 50 -11.63 4.93 11.26
CA THR A 50 -11.82 3.47 11.03
C THR A 50 -13.20 2.93 11.36
N VAL A 51 -14.13 3.80 11.78
CA VAL A 51 -15.47 3.43 12.29
C VAL A 51 -16.19 2.43 11.39
N ILE A 52 -16.28 2.73 10.09
CA ILE A 52 -17.02 1.91 9.12
C ILE A 52 -16.51 0.47 9.12
N ARG A 53 -15.19 0.27 8.94
CA ARG A 53 -14.62 -1.08 8.85
C ARG A 53 -14.67 -1.80 10.19
N ASP A 54 -14.47 -1.07 11.29
CA ASP A 54 -14.44 -1.63 12.64
C ASP A 54 -15.83 -2.15 13.02
N GLU A 55 -16.89 -1.39 12.76
CA GLU A 55 -18.28 -1.75 13.10
C GLU A 55 -18.84 -2.89 12.23
N ILE A 56 -18.33 -3.08 11.03
CA ILE A 56 -18.73 -4.20 10.17
C ILE A 56 -18.00 -5.49 10.58
N THR A 57 -16.76 -5.40 11.05
CA THR A 57 -15.87 -6.56 11.19
C THR A 57 -15.72 -7.03 12.63
N MET A 58 -15.50 -6.11 13.57
CA MET A 58 -15.16 -6.43 14.96
C MET A 58 -16.34 -7.04 15.74
N PRO A 59 -17.59 -6.54 15.64
CA PRO A 59 -18.72 -7.17 16.32
C PRO A 59 -19.03 -8.58 15.81
N GLU A 60 -18.92 -8.81 14.51
CA GLU A 60 -19.14 -10.13 13.92
C GLU A 60 -18.07 -11.11 14.42
N THR A 61 -16.79 -10.71 14.42
CA THR A 61 -15.69 -11.51 14.97
C THR A 61 -15.89 -11.77 16.47
N ALA A 62 -16.29 -10.77 17.26
CA ALA A 62 -16.55 -10.91 18.69
C ALA A 62 -17.67 -11.93 18.99
N ALA A 63 -18.70 -11.99 18.13
CA ALA A 63 -19.81 -12.93 18.24
C ALA A 63 -19.39 -14.41 18.07
N HIS A 64 -18.18 -14.65 17.52
CA HIS A 64 -17.51 -15.97 17.47
C HIS A 64 -16.70 -16.29 18.75
N GLY A 65 -16.78 -15.46 19.79
CA GLY A 65 -16.14 -15.72 21.08
C GLY A 65 -14.71 -15.19 21.17
N TYR A 66 -14.52 -13.94 20.75
CA TYR A 66 -13.25 -13.20 20.82
C TYR A 66 -13.46 -11.83 21.47
N ALA A 67 -12.47 -11.34 22.19
CA ALA A 67 -12.43 -9.92 22.59
C ALA A 67 -11.66 -9.13 21.52
N CYS A 68 -12.36 -8.36 20.69
CA CYS A 68 -11.76 -7.55 19.64
C CYS A 68 -11.44 -6.16 20.17
N ILE A 69 -10.17 -5.75 20.15
CA ILE A 69 -9.66 -4.51 20.75
C ILE A 69 -9.02 -3.65 19.66
N ARG A 70 -9.55 -2.43 19.49
CA ARG A 70 -9.02 -1.41 18.57
C ARG A 70 -8.38 -0.30 19.39
N VAL A 71 -7.07 -0.09 19.23
CA VAL A 71 -6.29 0.86 20.03
C VAL A 71 -5.69 1.96 19.15
N ASP A 72 -5.92 3.22 19.51
CA ASP A 72 -5.24 4.35 18.86
C ASP A 72 -3.79 4.44 19.34
N LEU A 73 -2.85 4.64 18.42
CA LEU A 73 -1.42 4.84 18.77
C LEU A 73 -1.25 6.03 19.71
N ARG A 74 -0.15 6.02 20.47
CA ARG A 74 0.34 7.19 21.20
C ARG A 74 0.34 8.44 20.32
N GLY A 75 -0.21 9.53 20.83
CA GLY A 75 -0.32 10.80 20.11
C GLY A 75 -1.40 10.87 19.02
N CYS A 76 -2.12 9.78 18.75
CA CYS A 76 -3.20 9.73 17.77
C CYS A 76 -4.57 9.59 18.44
N GLY A 77 -5.62 10.08 17.78
CA GLY A 77 -6.98 10.02 18.31
C GLY A 77 -7.07 10.56 19.74
N GLU A 78 -7.68 9.78 20.62
CA GLU A 78 -7.79 10.12 22.03
C GLU A 78 -6.55 9.75 22.88
N SER A 79 -5.62 8.93 22.38
CA SER A 79 -4.46 8.45 23.14
C SER A 79 -3.48 9.55 23.56
N GLU A 80 -2.95 9.50 24.78
CA GLU A 80 -1.97 10.48 25.27
C GLU A 80 -0.63 10.41 24.52
N GLY A 81 0.25 11.36 24.81
CA GLY A 81 1.61 11.42 24.27
C GLY A 81 1.71 12.09 22.90
N LEU A 82 2.86 11.85 22.25
CA LEU A 82 3.22 12.41 20.94
C LEU A 82 3.52 11.28 19.97
N PHE A 83 3.14 11.49 18.71
CA PHE A 83 3.56 10.66 17.61
C PHE A 83 4.97 11.11 17.16
N GLU A 84 5.90 10.17 17.01
CA GLU A 84 7.29 10.45 16.63
C GLU A 84 7.55 10.18 15.16
N ASP A 85 7.33 8.95 14.70
CA ASP A 85 7.56 8.55 13.33
C ASP A 85 6.86 7.22 13.05
N GLU A 86 6.82 6.84 11.77
CA GLU A 86 6.35 5.57 11.28
C GLU A 86 7.14 4.38 11.86
N TYR A 87 6.44 3.53 12.60
CA TYR A 87 6.96 2.27 13.15
C TYR A 87 8.19 2.48 14.04
N SER A 88 8.19 3.59 14.78
CA SER A 88 9.23 3.91 15.74
C SER A 88 9.40 2.78 16.78
N ALA A 89 10.60 2.68 17.36
CA ALA A 89 10.86 1.74 18.45
C ALA A 89 9.86 1.92 19.62
N GLN A 90 9.40 3.16 19.87
CA GLN A 90 8.38 3.44 20.87
C GLN A 90 7.01 2.85 20.49
N GLU A 91 6.58 2.97 19.22
CA GLU A 91 5.34 2.35 18.75
C GLU A 91 5.39 0.83 18.93
N LEU A 92 6.49 0.19 18.51
CA LEU A 92 6.61 -1.27 18.60
C LEU A 92 6.62 -1.75 20.06
N GLN A 93 7.29 -1.01 20.95
CA GLN A 93 7.29 -1.30 22.37
C GLN A 93 5.88 -1.10 22.98
N ASP A 94 5.19 -0.01 22.65
CA ASP A 94 3.81 0.21 23.07
C ASP A 94 2.91 -0.95 22.62
N GLY A 95 3.10 -1.46 21.40
CA GLY A 95 2.40 -2.65 20.90
C GLY A 95 2.64 -3.90 21.74
N CYS A 96 3.89 -4.18 22.13
CA CYS A 96 4.20 -5.28 23.06
C CYS A 96 3.53 -5.11 24.43
N ASP A 97 3.54 -3.87 24.96
CA ASP A 97 2.96 -3.55 26.26
C ASP A 97 1.42 -3.63 26.24
N VAL A 98 0.78 -3.23 25.14
CA VAL A 98 -0.66 -3.41 24.92
C VAL A 98 -1.02 -4.90 24.90
N ILE A 99 -0.24 -5.74 24.22
CA ILE A 99 -0.46 -7.20 24.19
C ILE A 99 -0.36 -7.80 25.60
N ASP A 100 0.65 -7.41 26.39
CA ASP A 100 0.80 -7.86 27.77
C ASP A 100 -0.35 -7.35 28.67
N TRP A 101 -0.78 -6.09 28.50
CA TRP A 101 -1.93 -5.54 29.22
C TRP A 101 -3.21 -6.33 28.92
N ILE A 102 -3.50 -6.60 27.64
CA ILE A 102 -4.67 -7.38 27.21
C ILE A 102 -4.66 -8.76 27.86
N ALA A 103 -3.53 -9.45 27.80
CA ALA A 103 -3.39 -10.82 28.30
C ALA A 103 -3.61 -10.95 29.83
N ARG A 104 -3.53 -9.83 30.58
CA ARG A 104 -3.75 -9.79 32.03
C ARG A 104 -5.17 -9.43 32.43
N GLN A 105 -6.04 -9.07 31.48
CA GLN A 105 -7.41 -8.69 31.79
C GLN A 105 -8.25 -9.90 32.18
N ALA A 106 -9.20 -9.72 33.11
CA ALA A 106 -10.05 -10.81 33.60
C ALA A 106 -10.91 -11.45 32.50
N TRP A 107 -11.19 -10.72 31.42
CA TRP A 107 -11.94 -11.22 30.26
C TRP A 107 -11.06 -11.91 29.20
N CYS A 108 -9.73 -11.88 29.33
CA CYS A 108 -8.80 -12.52 28.40
C CYS A 108 -8.30 -13.86 28.92
N ASP A 109 -8.21 -14.87 28.06
CA ASP A 109 -7.65 -16.19 28.43
C ASP A 109 -6.11 -16.25 28.40
N GLY A 110 -5.46 -15.11 28.11
CA GLY A 110 -4.02 -14.97 27.97
C GLY A 110 -3.48 -15.15 26.55
N SER A 111 -4.33 -15.46 25.57
CA SER A 111 -3.96 -15.57 24.16
C SER A 111 -4.41 -14.35 23.37
N VAL A 112 -3.47 -13.76 22.61
CA VAL A 112 -3.72 -12.59 21.77
C VAL A 112 -3.36 -12.93 20.32
N GLY A 113 -4.24 -12.59 19.39
CA GLY A 113 -3.92 -12.47 17.96
C GLY A 113 -3.82 -11.01 17.57
N MET A 114 -3.07 -10.69 16.51
CA MET A 114 -2.98 -9.34 15.98
C MET A 114 -3.34 -9.29 14.50
N VAL A 115 -4.07 -8.26 14.10
CA VAL A 115 -4.56 -8.08 12.74
C VAL A 115 -4.40 -6.63 12.31
N GLY A 116 -4.15 -6.43 11.02
CA GLY A 116 -4.30 -5.11 10.42
C GLY A 116 -4.08 -5.12 8.91
N ILE A 117 -4.50 -4.04 8.29
CA ILE A 117 -4.18 -3.68 6.90
C ILE A 117 -3.20 -2.52 6.88
N SER A 118 -2.33 -2.44 5.88
CA SER A 118 -1.41 -1.32 5.73
C SER A 118 -0.56 -1.19 6.99
N TRP A 119 -0.47 -0.02 7.61
CA TRP A 119 0.12 0.19 8.93
C TRP A 119 -0.10 -0.92 9.96
N GLY A 120 -1.35 -1.33 10.20
CA GLY A 120 -1.64 -2.40 11.16
C GLY A 120 -1.11 -3.77 10.74
N GLY A 121 -0.96 -4.00 9.43
CA GLY A 121 -0.31 -5.18 8.89
C GLY A 121 1.21 -5.14 9.10
N PHE A 122 1.85 -4.02 8.74
CA PHE A 122 3.29 -3.80 8.89
C PHE A 122 3.71 -3.97 10.36
N ASN A 123 3.03 -3.28 11.28
CA ASN A 123 3.40 -3.34 12.69
C ASN A 123 3.04 -4.69 13.33
N SER A 124 2.05 -5.43 12.80
CA SER A 124 1.80 -6.81 13.26
C SER A 124 2.98 -7.74 12.96
N LEU A 125 3.63 -7.58 11.80
CA LEU A 125 4.84 -8.32 11.45
C LEU A 125 6.01 -7.91 12.35
N GLN A 126 6.23 -6.60 12.51
CA GLN A 126 7.33 -6.06 13.32
C GLN A 126 7.20 -6.48 14.79
N ILE A 127 6.01 -6.36 15.38
CA ILE A 127 5.75 -6.77 16.77
C ILE A 127 5.83 -8.30 16.90
N ALA A 128 5.41 -9.08 15.91
CA ALA A 128 5.59 -10.52 15.92
C ALA A 128 7.08 -10.93 15.97
N ALA A 129 7.96 -10.17 15.31
CA ALA A 129 9.40 -10.38 15.37
C ALA A 129 10.00 -10.06 16.77
N LEU A 130 9.35 -9.20 17.56
CA LEU A 130 9.70 -8.94 18.97
C LEU A 130 9.24 -10.03 19.94
N GLN A 131 8.44 -11.00 19.46
CA GLN A 131 8.00 -12.20 20.19
C GLN A 131 7.34 -11.93 21.57
N PRO A 132 6.36 -11.01 21.68
CA PRO A 132 5.62 -10.83 22.93
C PRO A 132 4.93 -12.15 23.33
N PRO A 133 5.11 -12.66 24.56
CA PRO A 133 4.73 -14.03 24.91
C PRO A 133 3.24 -14.37 24.71
N ALA A 134 2.34 -13.40 24.84
CA ALA A 134 0.91 -13.60 24.68
C ALA A 134 0.44 -13.61 23.22
N LEU A 135 1.25 -13.10 22.28
CA LEU A 135 0.90 -13.11 20.86
C LEU A 135 1.09 -14.51 20.27
N LYS A 136 0.03 -15.08 19.70
CA LYS A 136 0.01 -16.48 19.24
C LYS A 136 -0.17 -16.65 17.74
N ALA A 137 -0.70 -15.67 17.03
CA ALA A 137 -0.86 -15.67 15.58
C ALA A 137 -1.13 -14.25 15.06
N ILE A 138 -0.82 -13.99 13.80
CA ILE A 138 -1.19 -12.74 13.13
C ILE A 138 -1.91 -12.97 11.79
N ILE A 139 -2.71 -11.99 11.39
CA ILE A 139 -3.17 -11.80 10.01
C ILE A 139 -2.65 -10.44 9.54
N THR A 140 -1.72 -10.45 8.58
CA THR A 140 -1.15 -9.24 7.99
C THR A 140 -1.75 -9.02 6.59
N GLN A 141 -2.26 -7.82 6.32
CA GLN A 141 -2.94 -7.54 5.06
C GLN A 141 -2.34 -6.34 4.34
N CYS A 142 -2.17 -6.46 3.03
CA CYS A 142 -1.67 -5.38 2.16
C CYS A 142 -0.53 -4.60 2.83
N SER A 143 0.49 -5.35 3.27
CA SER A 143 1.60 -4.87 4.10
C SER A 143 2.94 -5.16 3.46
N THR A 144 4.02 -4.44 3.80
CA THR A 144 5.38 -4.80 3.38
C THR A 144 6.19 -5.54 4.44
N ASP A 145 7.14 -6.38 4.02
CA ASP A 145 8.24 -6.87 4.85
C ASP A 145 9.57 -6.13 4.60
N ASP A 146 9.62 -5.24 3.59
CA ASP A 146 10.74 -4.36 3.23
C ASP A 146 10.23 -2.93 2.98
N ARG A 147 10.51 -2.01 3.92
CA ARG A 147 10.05 -0.61 3.88
C ARG A 147 10.76 0.28 2.87
N PHE A 148 11.80 -0.19 2.20
CA PHE A 148 12.46 0.59 1.15
C PHE A 148 12.10 0.08 -0.25
N ARG A 149 12.03 -1.23 -0.42
CA ARG A 149 11.85 -1.81 -1.76
C ARG A 149 10.39 -1.76 -2.23
N ASP A 150 9.47 -2.04 -1.33
CA ASP A 150 8.06 -2.32 -1.61
C ASP A 150 7.15 -1.46 -0.70
N ASP A 151 7.44 -0.16 -0.61
CA ASP A 151 6.70 0.80 0.22
C ASP A 151 6.30 2.04 -0.57
N ILE A 152 5.37 2.84 -0.05
CA ILE A 152 4.95 4.12 -0.64
C ILE A 152 6.07 5.17 -0.74
N HIS A 153 7.20 4.95 -0.06
CA HIS A 153 8.32 5.88 -0.08
C HIS A 153 9.20 5.72 -1.31
N PHE A 154 9.57 4.47 -1.62
CA PHE A 154 10.50 4.13 -2.70
C PHE A 154 10.07 2.85 -3.41
N LEU A 155 10.31 2.80 -4.72
CA LEU A 155 10.14 1.61 -5.55
C LEU A 155 11.38 1.41 -6.42
N GLY A 156 12.10 0.32 -6.20
CA GLY A 156 13.31 0.01 -6.97
C GLY A 156 14.40 1.09 -6.85
N GLY A 157 14.44 1.83 -5.75
CA GLY A 157 15.34 2.98 -5.56
C GLY A 157 14.88 4.28 -6.23
N CYS A 158 13.67 4.34 -6.78
CA CYS A 158 13.07 5.59 -7.25
C CYS A 158 12.19 6.20 -6.14
N LEU A 159 12.29 7.51 -5.92
CA LEU A 159 11.38 8.24 -5.04
C LEU A 159 9.96 8.24 -5.64
N LEU A 160 8.95 7.88 -4.83
CA LEU A 160 7.55 7.90 -5.24
C LEU A 160 6.87 9.23 -4.84
N ASN A 161 5.94 9.72 -5.66
CA ASN A 161 5.11 10.87 -5.25
C ASN A 161 4.21 10.53 -4.05
N ASP A 162 3.83 9.25 -3.90
CA ASP A 162 3.11 8.74 -2.73
C ASP A 162 3.84 9.06 -1.39
N ASN A 163 5.16 9.26 -1.39
CA ASN A 163 5.91 9.68 -0.20
C ASN A 163 5.41 11.02 0.36
N MET A 164 5.28 12.04 -0.51
CA MET A 164 4.78 13.36 -0.14
C MET A 164 3.27 13.33 0.09
N ASP A 165 2.53 12.62 -0.76
CA ASP A 165 1.08 12.46 -0.63
C ASP A 165 0.71 11.86 0.72
N TRP A 166 1.48 10.87 1.16
CA TRP A 166 1.27 10.22 2.45
C TRP A 166 1.65 11.12 3.62
N ALA A 167 2.75 11.89 3.55
CA ALA A 167 3.08 12.84 4.61
C ALA A 167 1.96 13.88 4.81
N ALA A 168 1.41 14.39 3.70
CA ALA A 168 0.32 15.34 3.71
C ALA A 168 -0.97 14.71 4.24
N PHE A 169 -1.37 13.55 3.68
CA PHE A 169 -2.55 12.81 4.09
C PHE A 169 -2.47 12.40 5.57
N PHE A 170 -1.35 11.86 6.02
CA PHE A 170 -1.18 11.35 7.38
C PHE A 170 -1.20 12.47 8.42
N TRP A 171 -0.64 13.64 8.10
CA TRP A 171 -0.82 14.82 8.94
C TRP A 171 -2.31 15.16 9.08
N ALA A 172 -3.04 15.28 7.96
CA ALA A 172 -4.44 15.67 8.01
C ALA A 172 -5.32 14.58 8.65
N TYR A 173 -5.11 13.33 8.29
CA TYR A 173 -6.01 12.25 8.62
C TYR A 173 -5.71 11.61 9.99
N ALA A 174 -4.47 11.59 10.47
CA ALA A 174 -4.14 10.94 11.74
C ALA A 174 -3.72 11.92 12.84
N GLN A 175 -2.69 12.74 12.58
CA GLN A 175 -2.01 13.52 13.62
C GLN A 175 -2.64 14.87 13.94
N GLY A 176 -3.07 15.60 12.91
CA GLY A 176 -3.50 16.99 13.00
C GLY A 176 -4.87 17.19 13.63
N ARG A 177 -5.70 16.13 13.69
CA ARG A 177 -7.08 16.21 14.19
C ARG A 177 -7.14 16.25 15.72
N SER A 178 -8.06 17.05 16.23
CA SER A 178 -8.25 17.20 17.67
C SER A 178 -8.76 15.91 18.32
N PRO A 179 -8.39 15.60 19.58
CA PRO A 179 -9.07 14.56 20.34
C PRO A 179 -10.51 15.00 20.68
N ASP A 180 -11.43 14.05 20.79
CA ASP A 180 -12.83 14.38 21.12
C ASP A 180 -12.96 14.94 22.55
N ALA A 181 -13.46 16.18 22.64
CA ALA A 181 -13.73 16.89 23.89
C ALA A 181 -14.64 16.12 24.88
N LYS A 182 -15.61 15.33 24.38
CA LYS A 182 -16.50 14.50 25.22
C LYS A 182 -15.74 13.33 25.86
N LEU A 183 -14.68 12.84 25.22
CA LEU A 183 -13.94 11.65 25.66
C LEU A 183 -12.74 12.01 26.53
N VAL A 184 -11.99 13.06 26.16
CA VAL A 184 -10.77 13.46 26.90
C VAL A 184 -11.00 14.62 27.88
N GLY A 185 -12.18 15.24 27.88
CA GLY A 185 -12.57 16.29 28.81
C GLY A 185 -12.04 17.68 28.45
N GLU A 186 -12.16 18.63 29.39
CA GLU A 186 -11.91 20.08 29.17
C GLU A 186 -10.50 20.41 28.65
N ASN A 187 -9.52 19.53 28.87
CA ASN A 187 -8.13 19.74 28.44
C ASN A 187 -7.89 19.42 26.96
N TRP A 188 -8.88 18.92 26.22
CA TRP A 188 -8.74 18.49 24.81
C TRP A 188 -8.01 19.51 23.93
N LYS A 189 -8.32 20.81 24.08
CA LYS A 189 -7.73 21.89 23.27
C LYS A 189 -6.26 22.10 23.61
N SER A 190 -5.88 21.97 24.88
CA SER A 190 -4.47 22.08 25.30
C SER A 190 -3.64 20.92 24.78
N ILE A 191 -4.19 19.69 24.83
CA ILE A 191 -3.56 18.48 24.26
C ILE A 191 -3.37 18.68 22.75
N TRP A 192 -4.40 19.17 22.07
CA TRP A 192 -4.35 19.39 20.62
C TRP A 192 -3.27 20.39 20.23
N LEU A 193 -3.23 21.56 20.87
CA LEU A 193 -2.22 22.58 20.60
C LEU A 193 -0.81 22.09 20.96
N GLU A 194 -0.65 21.33 22.03
CA GLU A 194 0.65 20.73 22.37
C GLU A 194 1.14 19.79 21.26
N ARG A 195 0.27 18.89 20.78
CA ARG A 195 0.60 18.00 19.65
C ARG A 195 0.98 18.80 18.41
N LEU A 196 0.16 19.76 17.99
CA LEU A 196 0.42 20.58 16.79
C LEU A 196 1.78 21.32 16.87
N ASN A 197 2.14 21.81 18.05
CA ASN A 197 3.43 22.47 18.24
C ASN A 197 4.61 21.50 18.15
N LYS A 198 4.48 20.32 18.76
CA LYS A 198 5.60 19.37 18.98
C LYS A 198 5.72 18.27 17.92
N MET A 199 4.68 18.00 17.14
CA MET A 199 4.70 16.93 16.14
C MET A 199 5.76 17.18 15.05
N PRO A 200 6.37 16.11 14.50
CA PRO A 200 7.41 16.21 13.49
C PRO A 200 6.84 16.48 12.10
N PHE A 201 7.69 17.03 11.22
CA PHE A 201 7.40 17.18 9.80
C PHE A 201 7.91 15.94 9.05
N LEU A 202 7.04 14.94 8.89
CA LEU A 202 7.41 13.60 8.42
C LEU A 202 7.96 13.55 6.98
N ALA A 203 7.57 14.48 6.11
CA ALA A 203 8.12 14.55 4.75
C ALA A 203 9.65 14.68 4.74
N LYS A 204 10.22 15.39 5.72
CA LYS A 204 11.67 15.61 5.80
C LYS A 204 12.47 14.31 5.99
N PRO A 205 12.28 13.52 7.07
CA PRO A 205 13.03 12.28 7.23
C PRO A 205 12.76 11.30 6.09
N TRP A 206 11.54 11.21 5.57
CA TRP A 206 11.21 10.24 4.52
C TRP A 206 11.88 10.55 3.18
N ILE A 207 12.02 11.83 2.82
CA ILE A 207 12.72 12.26 1.59
C ILE A 207 14.23 12.34 1.80
N SER A 208 14.71 12.55 3.04
CA SER A 208 16.15 12.60 3.32
C SER A 208 16.81 11.21 3.30
N ASN A 209 16.07 10.15 3.64
CA ASN A 209 16.62 8.78 3.68
C ASN A 209 16.51 8.09 2.31
N GLN A 210 17.30 8.54 1.32
CA GLN A 210 17.21 8.09 -0.08
C GLN A 210 17.87 6.73 -0.38
N THR A 211 18.48 6.10 0.63
CA THR A 211 19.10 4.77 0.53
C THR A 211 18.57 3.85 1.62
N ARG A 212 18.63 2.52 1.42
CA ARG A 212 18.21 1.48 2.37
C ARG A 212 19.15 1.36 3.58
N GLY A 213 19.34 2.44 4.32
CA GLY A 213 20.12 2.51 5.56
C GLY A 213 19.32 2.06 6.78
N ASP A 214 19.89 2.32 7.97
CA ASP A 214 19.33 1.90 9.27
C ASP A 214 17.89 2.34 9.49
N TYR A 215 17.51 3.51 8.95
CA TYR A 215 16.16 4.05 9.03
C TYR A 215 15.11 3.08 8.47
N TRP A 216 15.31 2.57 7.25
CA TRP A 216 14.38 1.64 6.61
C TRP A 216 14.52 0.21 7.12
N LYS A 217 15.75 -0.20 7.45
CA LYS A 217 16.03 -1.53 8.02
C LYS A 217 15.31 -1.76 9.35
N HIS A 218 15.24 -0.72 10.20
CA HIS A 218 14.56 -0.82 11.49
C HIS A 218 13.11 -1.32 11.39
N GLY A 219 12.35 -0.80 10.42
CA GLY A 219 10.96 -1.19 10.21
C GLY A 219 10.77 -2.34 9.22
N SER A 220 11.83 -3.04 8.79
CA SER A 220 11.75 -4.13 7.82
C SER A 220 11.95 -5.48 8.51
N VAL A 221 10.99 -6.40 8.40
CA VAL A 221 11.14 -7.75 9.00
C VAL A 221 11.94 -8.70 8.12
N CYS A 222 12.19 -8.34 6.86
CA CYS A 222 13.03 -9.12 5.96
C CYS A 222 14.51 -9.18 6.37
N GLU A 223 14.94 -8.40 7.36
CA GLU A 223 16.28 -8.51 7.96
C GLU A 223 16.51 -9.88 8.60
N ASP A 224 15.47 -10.46 9.23
CA ASP A 224 15.50 -11.82 9.77
C ASP A 224 14.07 -12.34 10.02
N HIS A 225 13.48 -12.98 9.01
CA HIS A 225 12.18 -13.64 9.12
C HIS A 225 12.14 -14.72 10.20
N SER A 226 13.30 -15.25 10.63
CA SER A 226 13.33 -16.27 11.68
C SER A 226 12.91 -15.71 13.03
N ASN A 227 12.92 -14.39 13.24
CA ASN A 227 12.41 -13.78 14.47
C ASN A 227 10.90 -13.93 14.64
N ILE A 228 10.15 -14.22 13.57
CA ILE A 228 8.72 -14.51 13.65
C ILE A 228 8.53 -16.01 13.91
N LYS A 229 8.17 -16.35 15.16
CA LYS A 229 7.99 -17.74 15.63
C LYS A 229 6.55 -18.22 15.66
N ILE A 230 5.61 -17.32 15.38
CA ILE A 230 4.17 -17.58 15.44
C ILE A 230 3.58 -17.77 14.04
N PRO A 231 2.42 -18.45 13.92
CA PRO A 231 1.65 -18.51 12.70
C PRO A 231 1.39 -17.14 12.05
N VAL A 232 1.58 -17.06 10.72
CA VAL A 232 1.30 -15.86 9.92
C VAL A 232 0.33 -16.17 8.78
N TYR A 233 -0.78 -15.44 8.69
CA TYR A 233 -1.61 -15.41 7.48
C TYR A 233 -1.40 -14.09 6.75
N ALA A 234 -0.77 -14.13 5.58
CA ALA A 234 -0.60 -12.97 4.71
C ALA A 234 -1.73 -12.87 3.67
N ILE A 235 -2.42 -11.74 3.63
CA ILE A 235 -3.51 -11.47 2.68
C ILE A 235 -3.16 -10.25 1.83
N GLY A 236 -3.39 -10.31 0.52
CA GLY A 236 -3.12 -9.20 -0.40
C GLY A 236 -4.15 -9.09 -1.51
N GLY A 237 -3.94 -8.12 -2.40
CA GLY A 237 -4.77 -7.88 -3.57
C GLY A 237 -3.95 -7.59 -4.82
N TRP A 238 -4.45 -8.00 -6.00
CA TRP A 238 -3.75 -7.75 -7.27
C TRP A 238 -3.81 -6.32 -7.75
N ALA A 239 -4.77 -5.52 -7.27
CA ALA A 239 -4.79 -4.08 -7.53
C ALA A 239 -4.01 -3.28 -6.48
N ASP A 240 -3.59 -3.93 -5.39
CA ASP A 240 -2.80 -3.32 -4.33
C ASP A 240 -1.29 -3.33 -4.63
N ASN A 241 -0.51 -2.43 -4.01
CA ASN A 241 0.93 -2.36 -4.19
C ASN A 241 1.68 -3.48 -3.43
N TYR A 242 1.22 -3.84 -2.23
CA TYR A 242 1.95 -4.70 -1.30
C TYR A 242 1.80 -6.20 -1.58
N ARG A 243 1.42 -6.55 -2.81
CA ARG A 243 1.16 -7.92 -3.26
C ARG A 243 2.41 -8.83 -3.21
N ASN A 244 3.62 -8.26 -3.28
CA ASN A 244 4.87 -9.03 -3.26
C ASN A 244 5.12 -9.70 -1.89
N THR A 245 4.69 -9.07 -0.81
CA THR A 245 4.98 -9.49 0.56
C THR A 245 4.41 -10.86 0.89
N VAL A 246 3.21 -11.19 0.38
CA VAL A 246 2.60 -12.52 0.56
C VAL A 246 3.57 -13.61 0.10
N PHE A 247 4.20 -13.40 -1.06
CA PHE A 247 5.16 -14.35 -1.63
C PHE A 247 6.50 -14.37 -0.91
N SER A 248 6.97 -13.22 -0.43
CA SER A 248 8.19 -13.12 0.39
C SER A 248 8.02 -13.90 1.71
N LEU A 249 6.92 -13.65 2.43
CA LEU A 249 6.63 -14.30 3.70
C LEU A 249 6.46 -15.81 3.54
N LEU A 250 5.70 -16.26 2.52
CA LEU A 250 5.56 -17.70 2.26
C LEU A 250 6.90 -18.38 1.97
N ARG A 251 7.79 -17.72 1.23
CA ARG A 251 9.11 -18.26 0.90
C ARG A 251 10.02 -18.36 2.12
N ASN A 252 10.02 -17.33 2.97
CA ASN A 252 11.07 -17.14 3.98
C ASN A 252 10.67 -17.57 5.41
N LEU A 253 9.38 -17.57 5.76
CA LEU A 253 8.93 -18.03 7.08
C LEU A 253 9.05 -19.56 7.20
N THR A 254 9.51 -20.03 8.36
CA THR A 254 9.61 -21.47 8.65
C THR A 254 8.43 -22.02 9.46
N GLY A 255 7.68 -21.15 10.13
CA GLY A 255 6.51 -21.51 10.93
C GLY A 255 5.25 -21.74 10.07
N PRO A 256 4.12 -22.08 10.71
CA PRO A 256 2.83 -22.20 10.02
C PRO A 256 2.49 -20.90 9.27
N LYS A 257 2.16 -21.00 7.99
CA LYS A 257 1.94 -19.85 7.14
C LYS A 257 0.87 -20.11 6.10
N LYS A 258 0.13 -19.06 5.74
CA LYS A 258 -0.86 -19.06 4.66
C LYS A 258 -0.77 -17.76 3.88
N GLY A 259 -1.02 -17.85 2.57
CA GLY A 259 -1.12 -16.73 1.65
C GLY A 259 -2.47 -16.72 0.96
N LEU A 260 -3.07 -15.54 0.84
CA LEU A 260 -4.32 -15.35 0.10
C LEU A 260 -4.26 -14.06 -0.72
N ILE A 261 -4.53 -14.13 -2.01
CA ILE A 261 -4.53 -12.94 -2.87
C ILE A 261 -5.77 -12.89 -3.75
N GLY A 262 -6.61 -11.88 -3.54
CA GLY A 262 -7.77 -11.62 -4.38
C GLY A 262 -7.52 -10.56 -5.46
N PRO A 263 -8.52 -10.21 -6.28
CA PRO A 263 -8.41 -9.14 -7.28
C PRO A 263 -8.38 -7.73 -6.66
N TRP A 264 -8.32 -7.64 -5.34
CA TRP A 264 -8.67 -6.47 -4.55
C TRP A 264 -7.66 -5.32 -4.62
N ALA A 265 -8.19 -4.11 -4.43
CA ALA A 265 -7.49 -2.90 -4.04
C ALA A 265 -7.08 -2.95 -2.55
N HIS A 266 -6.47 -1.89 -2.05
CA HIS A 266 -5.97 -1.70 -0.69
C HIS A 266 -7.09 -1.60 0.37
N LYS A 267 -7.91 -2.66 0.49
CA LYS A 267 -9.06 -2.76 1.40
C LYS A 267 -9.21 -4.19 1.93
N TYR A 268 -9.92 -4.34 3.05
CA TYR A 268 -10.27 -5.67 3.57
C TYR A 268 -11.15 -6.44 2.56
N PRO A 269 -10.98 -7.75 2.38
CA PRO A 269 -11.64 -8.52 1.32
C PRO A 269 -13.19 -8.46 1.27
N ASN A 270 -13.84 -8.20 2.40
CA ASN A 270 -15.30 -8.07 2.52
C ASN A 270 -15.83 -6.69 2.09
N ILE A 271 -14.98 -5.67 2.06
CA ILE A 271 -15.33 -4.31 1.61
C ILE A 271 -14.54 -3.85 0.38
N ALA A 272 -13.62 -4.68 -0.11
CA ALA A 272 -12.77 -4.36 -1.24
C ALA A 272 -13.49 -4.42 -2.59
N TYR A 273 -12.89 -3.76 -3.56
CA TYR A 273 -13.19 -3.85 -4.98
C TYR A 273 -11.87 -4.07 -5.72
N PRO A 274 -11.88 -4.50 -6.99
CA PRO A 274 -13.03 -5.09 -7.68
C PRO A 274 -13.51 -6.41 -7.04
N ASN A 275 -14.75 -6.80 -7.36
CA ASN A 275 -15.30 -8.11 -7.05
C ASN A 275 -14.56 -9.24 -7.82
N PRO A 276 -14.63 -10.50 -7.37
CA PRO A 276 -15.38 -11.00 -6.22
C PRO A 276 -14.79 -10.63 -4.86
N LYS A 277 -15.65 -10.16 -3.94
CA LYS A 277 -15.37 -10.05 -2.51
C LYS A 277 -15.32 -11.43 -1.85
N MET A 278 -14.77 -11.46 -0.64
CA MET A 278 -14.67 -12.66 0.19
C MET A 278 -15.15 -12.38 1.62
N ASP A 279 -15.71 -13.39 2.27
CA ASP A 279 -16.15 -13.32 3.66
C ASP A 279 -14.92 -13.40 4.59
N TYR A 280 -14.32 -12.23 4.79
CA TYR A 280 -13.12 -12.05 5.59
C TYR A 280 -13.30 -12.51 7.05
N VAL A 281 -14.46 -12.23 7.66
CA VAL A 281 -14.70 -12.61 9.07
C VAL A 281 -14.75 -14.14 9.20
N THR A 282 -15.46 -14.82 8.29
CA THR A 282 -15.53 -16.28 8.30
C THR A 282 -14.15 -16.92 8.19
N GLU A 283 -13.32 -16.46 7.25
CA GLU A 283 -11.98 -17.03 7.07
C GLU A 283 -11.03 -16.69 8.22
N SER A 284 -11.02 -15.44 8.67
CA SER A 284 -10.16 -15.04 9.79
C SER A 284 -10.51 -15.78 11.07
N VAL A 285 -11.79 -16.02 11.35
CA VAL A 285 -12.22 -16.84 12.50
C VAL A 285 -11.70 -18.28 12.41
N ARG A 286 -11.59 -18.90 11.22
CA ARG A 286 -10.96 -20.23 11.09
C ARG A 286 -9.50 -20.19 11.51
N TRP A 287 -8.78 -19.15 11.10
CA TRP A 287 -7.40 -18.95 11.52
C TRP A 287 -7.27 -18.77 13.04
N TRP A 288 -8.10 -17.90 13.62
CA TRP A 288 -8.11 -17.65 15.05
C TRP A 288 -8.51 -18.87 15.88
N ASP A 289 -9.53 -19.61 15.44
CA ASP A 289 -10.02 -20.80 16.14
C ASP A 289 -8.91 -21.84 16.25
N ARG A 290 -8.07 -21.96 15.22
CA ARG A 290 -6.96 -22.90 15.24
C ARG A 290 -5.87 -22.49 16.22
N TRP A 291 -5.40 -21.25 16.16
CA TRP A 291 -4.17 -20.82 16.84
C TRP A 291 -4.39 -20.18 18.20
N LEU A 292 -5.58 -19.63 18.46
CA LEU A 292 -5.92 -19.02 19.74
C LEU A 292 -6.75 -19.97 20.62
N LYS A 293 -7.59 -20.82 20.03
CA LYS A 293 -8.44 -21.78 20.78
C LYS A 293 -8.01 -23.24 20.66
N GLY A 294 -7.05 -23.55 19.78
CA GLY A 294 -6.60 -24.93 19.56
C GLY A 294 -7.61 -25.83 18.83
N ILE A 295 -8.61 -25.25 18.15
CA ILE A 295 -9.66 -26.02 17.46
C ILE A 295 -9.10 -26.63 16.18
N GLU A 296 -9.18 -27.95 16.06
CA GLU A 296 -8.81 -28.67 14.84
C GLU A 296 -9.88 -28.49 13.77
N ASN A 297 -9.66 -27.57 12.83
CA ASN A 297 -10.61 -27.20 11.78
C ASN A 297 -10.08 -27.44 10.35
N GLY A 298 -8.92 -28.10 10.21
CA GLY A 298 -8.35 -28.47 8.93
C GLY A 298 -7.45 -27.42 8.26
N ILE A 299 -7.36 -26.19 8.79
CA ILE A 299 -6.66 -25.07 8.12
C ILE A 299 -5.17 -25.36 7.85
N GLU A 300 -4.52 -26.14 8.71
CA GLU A 300 -3.12 -26.54 8.55
C GLU A 300 -2.89 -27.47 7.35
N GLN A 301 -3.89 -28.28 6.98
CA GLN A 301 -3.78 -29.25 5.88
C GLN A 301 -4.18 -28.66 4.53
N GLU A 302 -4.63 -27.40 4.50
CA GLU A 302 -4.97 -26.71 3.25
C GLU A 302 -3.70 -26.34 2.47
N PRO A 303 -3.81 -26.00 1.18
CA PRO A 303 -2.70 -25.42 0.42
C PRO A 303 -2.11 -24.17 1.10
N GLU A 304 -0.80 -23.93 0.97
CA GLU A 304 -0.15 -22.74 1.55
C GLU A 304 -0.63 -21.44 0.91
N LEU A 305 -0.93 -21.45 -0.39
CA LEU A 305 -1.32 -20.26 -1.14
C LEU A 305 -2.63 -20.48 -1.87
N GLN A 306 -3.53 -19.51 -1.76
CA GLN A 306 -4.72 -19.38 -2.60
C GLN A 306 -4.69 -18.03 -3.30
N TYR A 307 -4.98 -17.98 -4.60
CA TYR A 307 -4.98 -16.73 -5.31
C TYR A 307 -6.05 -16.69 -6.41
N TYR A 308 -6.50 -15.49 -6.75
CA TYR A 308 -7.49 -15.28 -7.81
C TYR A 308 -6.79 -15.13 -9.17
N LEU A 309 -6.87 -16.14 -10.03
CA LEU A 309 -6.34 -16.05 -11.40
C LEU A 309 -7.29 -15.21 -12.25
N GLN A 310 -6.86 -14.01 -12.62
CA GLN A 310 -7.68 -13.06 -13.36
C GLN A 310 -7.74 -13.40 -14.85
N GLU A 311 -8.92 -13.23 -15.44
CA GLU A 311 -9.11 -13.24 -16.89
C GLU A 311 -8.86 -11.86 -17.49
N SER A 312 -8.68 -11.83 -18.81
CA SER A 312 -8.49 -10.57 -19.53
C SER A 312 -9.75 -9.71 -19.55
N VAL A 313 -9.52 -8.40 -19.40
CA VAL A 313 -10.53 -7.34 -19.53
C VAL A 313 -9.90 -6.14 -20.19
N LEU A 314 -10.73 -5.33 -20.85
CA LEU A 314 -10.33 -4.05 -21.41
C LEU A 314 -9.80 -3.10 -20.32
N PRO A 315 -8.87 -2.19 -20.67
CA PRO A 315 -8.34 -1.22 -19.71
C PRO A 315 -9.46 -0.28 -19.24
N SER A 316 -9.48 -0.02 -17.94
CA SER A 316 -10.41 0.90 -17.30
C SER A 316 -9.75 1.46 -16.04
N SER A 317 -9.98 2.75 -15.77
CA SER A 317 -9.51 3.40 -14.54
C SER A 317 -10.26 2.92 -13.29
N ASP A 318 -11.38 2.19 -13.49
CA ASP A 318 -12.19 1.60 -12.44
C ASP A 318 -12.76 0.25 -12.87
N TYR A 319 -12.76 -0.70 -11.94
CA TYR A 319 -13.37 -2.01 -12.14
C TYR A 319 -14.34 -2.31 -11.01
N GLU A 320 -15.60 -2.58 -11.34
CA GLU A 320 -16.55 -3.13 -10.37
C GLU A 320 -16.27 -4.60 -10.08
N MET A 321 -15.83 -5.34 -11.10
CA MET A 321 -15.56 -6.78 -11.06
C MET A 321 -14.40 -7.15 -11.96
N ARG A 322 -13.62 -8.14 -11.53
CA ARG A 322 -12.60 -8.83 -12.32
C ARG A 322 -13.03 -10.28 -12.50
N PRO A 323 -13.27 -10.74 -13.74
CA PRO A 323 -13.54 -12.16 -13.99
C PRO A 323 -12.28 -12.99 -13.74
N GLY A 324 -12.48 -14.26 -13.44
CA GLY A 324 -11.41 -15.17 -13.05
C GLY A 324 -11.88 -16.31 -12.16
N LYS A 325 -10.92 -17.02 -11.57
CA LYS A 325 -11.17 -18.17 -10.71
C LYS A 325 -10.15 -18.28 -9.60
N TRP A 326 -10.56 -18.85 -8.47
CA TRP A 326 -9.63 -19.17 -7.38
C TRP A 326 -8.80 -20.41 -7.72
N VAL A 327 -7.49 -20.29 -7.52
CA VAL A 327 -6.48 -21.34 -7.72
C VAL A 327 -5.74 -21.55 -6.41
N SER A 328 -5.33 -22.79 -6.14
CA SER A 328 -4.55 -23.13 -4.95
C SER A 328 -3.20 -23.76 -5.29
N GLU A 329 -2.17 -23.38 -4.53
CA GLU A 329 -0.84 -23.95 -4.61
C GLU A 329 -0.46 -24.61 -3.27
N PRO A 330 -0.01 -25.88 -3.29
CA PRO A 330 0.29 -26.61 -2.07
C PRO A 330 1.39 -25.93 -1.26
N THR A 331 2.37 -25.32 -1.94
CA THR A 331 3.51 -24.60 -1.36
C THR A 331 3.84 -23.38 -2.20
N TRP A 332 4.55 -22.40 -1.61
CA TRP A 332 5.22 -21.36 -2.39
C TRP A 332 6.73 -21.30 -2.10
N PRO A 333 7.62 -21.27 -3.11
CA PRO A 333 7.35 -21.31 -4.56
C PRO A 333 6.58 -22.55 -5.02
N SER A 334 5.72 -22.37 -6.03
CA SER A 334 4.86 -23.45 -6.52
C SER A 334 5.66 -24.47 -7.33
N PRO A 335 5.46 -25.78 -7.12
CA PRO A 335 6.06 -26.83 -7.93
C PRO A 335 5.48 -26.89 -9.36
N ASP A 336 4.31 -26.29 -9.58
CA ASP A 336 3.62 -26.26 -10.88
C ASP A 336 4.05 -25.06 -11.74
N THR A 337 4.93 -24.20 -11.24
CA THR A 337 5.43 -23.04 -11.99
C THR A 337 6.46 -23.47 -13.03
N THR A 338 6.12 -23.29 -14.31
CA THR A 338 7.08 -23.35 -15.41
C THR A 338 7.51 -21.95 -15.82
N HIS A 339 8.60 -21.83 -16.58
CA HIS A 339 9.09 -20.54 -17.04
C HIS A 339 9.16 -20.52 -18.57
N CYS A 340 8.65 -19.45 -19.16
CA CYS A 340 8.84 -19.10 -20.57
C CYS A 340 9.79 -17.90 -20.65
N THR A 341 10.67 -17.86 -21.64
CA THR A 341 11.61 -16.75 -21.83
C THR A 341 11.45 -16.18 -23.23
N TYR A 342 11.19 -14.88 -23.31
CA TYR A 342 11.20 -14.12 -24.55
C TYR A 342 12.44 -13.23 -24.62
N TYR A 343 13.05 -13.12 -25.79
CA TYR A 343 14.17 -12.23 -26.07
C TYR A 343 13.70 -11.02 -26.85
N LEU A 344 14.36 -9.88 -26.64
CA LEU A 344 13.99 -8.65 -27.34
C LEU A 344 14.51 -8.71 -28.80
N GLY A 345 13.59 -8.49 -29.74
CA GLY A 345 13.85 -8.39 -31.17
C GLY A 345 13.76 -6.96 -31.70
N ASN A 346 13.50 -6.81 -33.00
CA ASN A 346 13.17 -5.51 -33.59
C ASN A 346 11.66 -5.28 -33.46
N LYS A 347 11.24 -4.64 -32.36
CA LYS A 347 9.83 -4.44 -31.99
C LYS A 347 9.03 -5.74 -31.78
N SER A 348 9.71 -6.87 -31.65
CA SER A 348 9.12 -8.19 -31.43
C SER A 348 9.70 -8.86 -30.18
N LEU A 349 8.95 -9.78 -29.60
CA LEU A 349 9.39 -10.75 -28.60
C LEU A 349 9.63 -12.09 -29.31
N LEU A 350 10.80 -12.67 -29.09
CA LEU A 350 11.29 -13.84 -29.84
C LEU A 350 11.61 -15.00 -28.89
N ASP A 351 11.49 -16.24 -29.35
CA ASP A 351 11.81 -17.43 -28.53
C ASP A 351 13.32 -17.68 -28.40
N THR A 352 14.13 -17.06 -29.25
CA THR A 352 15.59 -17.16 -29.22
C THR A 352 16.22 -15.77 -29.24
N PRO A 353 17.45 -15.61 -28.71
CA PRO A 353 18.20 -14.37 -28.81
C PRO A 353 18.27 -13.87 -30.25
N SER A 354 18.27 -12.55 -30.43
CA SER A 354 18.35 -11.92 -31.74
C SER A 354 19.64 -11.14 -31.88
N ASP A 355 20.23 -11.11 -33.07
CA ASP A 355 21.42 -10.29 -33.35
C ASP A 355 21.03 -8.86 -33.79
N ASN A 356 19.94 -8.32 -33.24
CA ASN A 356 19.50 -6.96 -33.58
C ASN A 356 20.48 -5.91 -33.04
N PRO A 357 20.69 -4.80 -33.77
CA PRO A 357 21.57 -3.74 -33.31
C PRO A 357 21.02 -3.08 -32.03
N PRO A 358 21.88 -2.42 -31.23
CA PRO A 358 21.44 -1.67 -30.07
C PRO A 358 20.37 -0.64 -30.41
N ILE A 359 19.41 -0.46 -29.50
CA ILE A 359 18.28 0.45 -29.66
C ILE A 359 18.29 1.43 -28.49
N SER A 360 18.14 2.73 -28.79
CA SER A 360 18.16 3.77 -27.76
C SER A 360 16.77 4.35 -27.49
N ILE A 361 16.55 4.78 -26.26
CA ILE A 361 15.34 5.43 -25.80
C ILE A 361 15.66 6.56 -24.83
N ARG A 362 14.91 7.63 -24.96
CA ARG A 362 14.76 8.70 -23.98
C ARG A 362 13.28 9.05 -24.00
N SER A 363 12.58 8.68 -22.94
CA SER A 363 11.14 8.90 -22.82
C SER A 363 10.86 10.36 -22.45
N PRO A 364 9.80 10.98 -23.01
CA PRO A 364 9.27 12.21 -22.47
C PRO A 364 8.96 12.06 -20.97
N GLN A 365 9.20 13.13 -20.20
CA GLN A 365 9.08 13.10 -18.74
C GLN A 365 7.63 12.93 -18.25
N ASP A 366 6.63 13.15 -19.11
CA ASP A 366 5.21 12.93 -18.83
C ASP A 366 4.70 11.53 -19.23
N VAL A 367 5.58 10.61 -19.61
CA VAL A 367 5.24 9.18 -19.77
C VAL A 367 4.88 8.58 -18.41
N GLY A 368 3.79 7.82 -18.34
CA GLY A 368 3.29 7.16 -17.14
C GLY A 368 1.96 7.70 -16.63
N LEU A 369 1.40 8.73 -17.29
CA LEU A 369 0.12 9.34 -16.91
C LEU A 369 -1.02 8.34 -16.91
N ASP A 370 -0.97 7.29 -17.72
CA ASP A 370 -1.98 6.22 -17.73
C ASP A 370 -1.60 5.04 -16.83
N GLY A 371 -0.54 5.18 -16.02
CA GLY A 371 -0.04 4.16 -15.10
C GLY A 371 -0.93 3.88 -13.89
N GLY A 372 -1.86 4.78 -13.53
CA GLY A 372 -2.68 4.67 -12.31
C GLY A 372 -1.90 5.02 -11.04
N ARG A 373 -2.56 4.91 -9.87
CA ARG A 373 -1.92 5.10 -8.55
C ARG A 373 -1.17 3.85 -8.11
N LEU A 374 -0.20 4.02 -7.21
CA LEU A 374 0.53 2.92 -6.58
C LEU A 374 -0.42 2.04 -5.75
N CYS A 375 -1.13 2.66 -4.80
CA CYS A 375 -2.07 2.01 -3.89
C CYS A 375 -3.51 2.37 -4.25
N VAL A 376 -4.11 1.61 -5.18
CA VAL A 376 -5.54 1.69 -5.47
C VAL A 376 -6.33 1.39 -4.20
N GLY A 377 -7.38 2.15 -3.88
CA GLY A 377 -8.23 1.93 -2.71
C GLY A 377 -8.07 2.95 -1.59
N ILE A 378 -7.07 3.84 -1.69
CA ILE A 378 -6.82 4.91 -0.71
C ILE A 378 -7.64 6.17 -1.05
N ARG A 379 -7.79 6.50 -2.34
CA ARG A 379 -8.71 7.56 -2.81
C ARG A 379 -10.09 6.96 -3.13
N LEU A 380 -10.85 7.61 -4.00
CA LEU A 380 -12.22 7.22 -4.35
C LEU A 380 -12.29 6.41 -5.65
N GLU A 381 -12.10 7.07 -6.79
CA GLU A 381 -12.28 6.48 -8.13
C GLU A 381 -11.12 6.85 -9.06
N MET A 382 -11.04 6.22 -10.23
CA MET A 382 -10.08 6.45 -11.32
C MET A 382 -8.62 6.17 -10.97
N GLU A 383 -8.39 5.26 -10.03
CA GLU A 383 -7.06 4.94 -9.50
C GLU A 383 -6.33 3.83 -10.29
N GLN A 384 -7.05 2.96 -11.01
CA GLN A 384 -6.45 1.86 -11.76
C GLN A 384 -5.74 2.36 -13.04
N PRO A 385 -4.77 1.59 -13.59
CA PRO A 385 -4.16 1.93 -14.86
C PRO A 385 -5.19 2.01 -15.99
N ALA A 386 -5.11 3.08 -16.76
CA ALA A 386 -5.89 3.27 -17.97
C ALA A 386 -5.24 2.55 -19.16
N ASP A 387 -5.70 2.84 -20.37
CA ASP A 387 -5.16 2.24 -21.58
C ASP A 387 -3.70 2.66 -21.81
N GLN A 388 -2.81 1.68 -21.92
CA GLN A 388 -1.37 1.93 -21.97
C GLN A 388 -0.87 2.47 -23.31
N ARG A 389 -1.72 2.58 -24.34
CA ARG A 389 -1.32 3.08 -25.67
C ARG A 389 -0.66 4.46 -25.66
N HIS A 390 -1.05 5.36 -24.76
CA HIS A 390 -0.42 6.68 -24.67
C HIS A 390 1.00 6.58 -24.11
N ASP A 391 1.18 5.86 -23.01
CA ASP A 391 2.50 5.64 -22.41
C ASP A 391 3.42 4.84 -23.35
N ASP A 392 2.85 3.95 -24.16
CA ASP A 392 3.58 3.19 -25.18
C ASP A 392 4.15 4.09 -26.28
N ALA A 393 3.55 5.25 -26.56
CA ALA A 393 4.08 6.21 -27.53
C ALA A 393 5.42 6.83 -27.11
N GLY A 394 5.72 6.86 -25.80
CA GLY A 394 7.00 7.30 -25.24
C GLY A 394 7.94 6.17 -24.83
N SER A 395 7.67 4.93 -25.27
CA SER A 395 8.39 3.72 -24.85
C SER A 395 8.98 2.93 -26.03
N LEU A 396 9.99 2.09 -25.77
CA LEU A 396 10.32 0.99 -26.68
C LEU A 396 9.31 -0.14 -26.47
N VAL A 397 8.69 -0.60 -27.56
CA VAL A 397 7.62 -1.60 -27.51
C VAL A 397 8.06 -2.86 -28.25
N PHE A 398 7.90 -4.01 -27.58
CA PHE A 398 8.18 -5.35 -28.12
C PHE A 398 6.94 -6.23 -27.92
N GLU A 399 6.53 -6.95 -28.96
CA GLU A 399 5.33 -7.79 -28.90
C GLU A 399 5.58 -9.20 -29.41
N THR A 400 4.86 -10.17 -28.86
CA THR A 400 4.71 -11.47 -29.51
C THR A 400 3.93 -11.33 -30.82
N ASP A 401 4.01 -12.35 -31.66
CA ASP A 401 2.92 -12.62 -32.59
C ASP A 401 1.62 -12.87 -31.82
N THR A 402 0.48 -12.85 -32.54
CA THR A 402 -0.80 -13.24 -31.94
C THR A 402 -0.69 -14.63 -31.34
N LEU A 403 -1.01 -14.73 -30.05
CA LEU A 403 -0.85 -15.94 -29.26
C LEU A 403 -1.74 -17.06 -29.80
N SER A 404 -1.17 -18.24 -29.99
CA SER A 404 -1.89 -19.45 -30.41
C SER A 404 -2.56 -20.19 -29.26
N GLU A 405 -2.15 -19.90 -28.03
CA GLU A 405 -2.63 -20.49 -26.78
C GLU A 405 -2.64 -19.43 -25.66
N ASP A 406 -3.37 -19.72 -24.58
CA ASP A 406 -3.44 -18.84 -23.43
C ASP A 406 -2.09 -18.84 -22.67
N LEU A 407 -1.66 -17.68 -22.18
CA LEU A 407 -0.51 -17.53 -21.29
C LEU A 407 -1.00 -17.23 -19.86
N PRO A 408 -1.09 -18.25 -18.98
CA PRO A 408 -1.52 -18.06 -17.60
C PRO A 408 -0.33 -17.64 -16.73
N ILE A 409 -0.03 -16.34 -16.74
CA ILE A 409 1.02 -15.75 -15.91
C ILE A 409 0.61 -15.86 -14.45
N ALA A 410 1.45 -16.49 -13.62
CA ALA A 410 1.21 -16.65 -12.19
C ALA A 410 2.54 -16.62 -11.43
N GLY A 411 2.90 -15.44 -10.92
CA GLY A 411 4.15 -15.21 -10.18
C GLY A 411 4.82 -13.89 -10.54
N GLN A 412 6.13 -13.81 -10.29
CA GLN A 412 6.94 -12.63 -10.60
C GLN A 412 7.57 -12.70 -11.99
N VAL A 413 7.21 -11.75 -12.86
CA VAL A 413 7.93 -11.54 -14.12
C VAL A 413 9.29 -10.91 -13.82
N LYS A 414 10.33 -11.36 -14.53
CA LYS A 414 11.69 -10.80 -14.42
C LYS A 414 12.17 -10.33 -15.78
N ALA A 415 12.63 -9.09 -15.85
CA ALA A 415 13.31 -8.57 -17.03
C ALA A 415 14.82 -8.53 -16.78
N GLN A 416 15.59 -9.25 -17.61
CA GLN A 416 17.04 -9.13 -17.67
C GLN A 416 17.37 -8.19 -18.80
N LEU A 417 18.02 -7.07 -18.50
CA LEU A 417 18.34 -6.03 -19.47
C LEU A 417 19.85 -5.82 -19.55
N SER A 418 20.36 -5.82 -20.78
CA SER A 418 21.68 -5.31 -21.11
C SER A 418 21.54 -3.89 -21.64
N LEU A 419 22.04 -2.91 -20.90
CA LEU A 419 21.86 -1.50 -21.24
C LEU A 419 23.05 -0.63 -20.86
N ALA A 420 23.23 0.48 -21.56
CA ALA A 420 24.13 1.57 -21.20
C ALA A 420 23.34 2.87 -21.01
N SER A 421 23.77 3.73 -20.09
CA SER A 421 23.19 5.06 -19.89
C SER A 421 24.11 6.14 -20.44
N SER A 422 23.56 7.24 -20.95
CA SER A 422 24.34 8.44 -21.31
C SER A 422 24.69 9.31 -20.10
N ALA A 423 24.22 8.97 -18.90
CA ALA A 423 24.42 9.75 -17.67
C ALA A 423 24.77 8.84 -16.48
N PRO A 424 25.31 9.41 -15.38
CA PRO A 424 25.69 8.66 -14.18
C PRO A 424 24.51 8.04 -13.41
N ASN A 425 23.28 8.46 -13.70
CA ASN A 425 22.08 7.88 -13.15
C ASN A 425 20.97 7.88 -14.22
N ALA A 426 20.03 6.95 -14.09
CA ALA A 426 18.86 6.84 -14.94
C ALA A 426 17.83 5.87 -14.34
N HIS A 427 16.56 6.07 -14.64
CA HIS A 427 15.50 5.12 -14.35
C HIS A 427 15.27 4.19 -15.55
N VAL A 428 14.92 2.94 -15.28
CA VAL A 428 14.35 2.02 -16.26
C VAL A 428 13.03 1.48 -15.74
N VAL A 429 12.01 1.56 -16.58
CA VAL A 429 10.65 1.13 -16.27
C VAL A 429 10.26 0.06 -17.28
N VAL A 430 9.83 -1.10 -16.80
CA VAL A 430 9.39 -2.22 -17.64
C VAL A 430 7.92 -2.49 -17.35
N ARG A 431 7.09 -2.45 -18.38
CA ARG A 431 5.67 -2.78 -18.31
C ARG A 431 5.39 -4.04 -19.13
N VAL A 432 4.61 -4.95 -18.58
CA VAL A 432 4.06 -6.10 -19.29
C VAL A 432 2.56 -5.91 -19.41
N SER A 433 2.05 -6.05 -20.62
CA SER A 433 0.67 -5.75 -20.97
C SER A 433 0.04 -6.80 -21.87
N ASP A 434 -1.28 -6.91 -21.77
CA ASP A 434 -2.14 -7.66 -22.68
C ASP A 434 -2.67 -6.72 -23.77
N VAL A 435 -2.35 -7.03 -25.03
CA VAL A 435 -2.86 -6.31 -26.20
C VAL A 435 -4.08 -7.05 -26.76
N HIS A 436 -5.22 -6.39 -26.67
CA HIS A 436 -6.49 -6.91 -27.14
C HIS A 436 -6.54 -7.00 -28.68
N PRO A 437 -7.35 -7.90 -29.26
CA PRO A 437 -7.52 -8.00 -30.73
C PRO A 437 -8.00 -6.71 -31.37
N THR A 438 -8.69 -5.86 -30.60
CA THR A 438 -9.21 -4.54 -30.97
C THR A 438 -8.17 -3.42 -30.81
N GLY A 439 -7.03 -3.69 -30.14
CA GLY A 439 -5.86 -2.83 -30.05
C GLY A 439 -5.69 -2.08 -28.73
N GLU A 440 -6.65 -2.12 -27.82
CA GLU A 440 -6.51 -1.63 -26.44
C GLU A 440 -5.42 -2.41 -25.70
N VAL A 441 -4.73 -1.74 -24.76
CA VAL A 441 -3.59 -2.31 -24.04
C VAL A 441 -3.86 -2.25 -22.54
N THR A 442 -4.10 -3.42 -21.92
CA THR A 442 -4.31 -3.56 -20.48
C THR A 442 -2.98 -3.85 -19.79
N ARG A 443 -2.59 -3.03 -18.80
CA ARG A 443 -1.40 -3.29 -18.00
C ARG A 443 -1.61 -4.54 -17.13
N VAL A 444 -0.70 -5.51 -17.23
CA VAL A 444 -0.70 -6.73 -16.43
C VAL A 444 0.18 -6.55 -15.19
N THR A 445 1.42 -6.11 -15.38
CA THR A 445 2.34 -5.82 -14.28
C THR A 445 3.43 -4.84 -14.74
N HIS A 446 4.20 -4.30 -13.80
CA HIS A 446 5.31 -3.40 -14.07
C HIS A 446 6.40 -3.57 -13.02
N GLY A 447 7.57 -3.02 -13.33
CA GLY A 447 8.75 -2.99 -12.48
C GLY A 447 9.56 -1.76 -12.83
N ILE A 448 10.19 -1.17 -11.83
CA ILE A 448 10.95 0.06 -11.95
C ILE A 448 12.27 -0.15 -11.21
N LEU A 449 13.35 0.39 -11.77
CA LEU A 449 14.66 0.37 -11.16
C LEU A 449 15.37 1.69 -11.42
N ASN A 450 15.87 2.30 -10.35
CA ASN A 450 16.92 3.29 -10.41
C ASN A 450 18.25 2.56 -10.65
N LEU A 451 18.91 2.83 -11.77
CA LEU A 451 20.09 2.08 -12.20
C LEU A 451 21.34 2.33 -11.35
N ALA A 452 21.38 3.41 -10.55
CA ALA A 452 22.40 3.55 -9.52
C ALA A 452 22.23 2.51 -8.40
N HIS A 453 21.02 2.01 -8.19
CA HIS A 453 20.69 0.99 -7.19
C HIS A 453 20.70 -0.45 -7.72
N ARG A 454 21.19 -0.67 -8.95
CA ARG A 454 21.17 -1.98 -9.65
C ARG A 454 21.76 -3.15 -8.84
N ASP A 455 22.79 -2.88 -8.04
CA ASP A 455 23.53 -3.88 -7.27
C ASP A 455 23.20 -3.82 -5.76
N SER A 456 22.79 -2.64 -5.26
CA SER A 456 22.47 -2.43 -3.85
C SER A 456 21.60 -1.20 -3.65
N HIS A 457 20.52 -1.34 -2.86
CA HIS A 457 19.75 -0.20 -2.38
C HIS A 457 20.39 0.52 -1.19
N GLU A 458 21.32 -0.13 -0.49
CA GLU A 458 22.03 0.43 0.68
C GLU A 458 23.26 1.23 0.26
N PHE A 459 23.98 0.75 -0.76
CA PHE A 459 25.20 1.34 -1.28
C PHE A 459 25.06 1.56 -2.80
N PRO A 460 24.22 2.51 -3.23
CA PRO A 460 24.08 2.82 -4.65
C PRO A 460 25.40 3.35 -5.23
N GLU A 461 25.62 3.05 -6.51
CA GLU A 461 26.82 3.44 -7.24
C GLU A 461 26.44 4.07 -8.59
N ALA A 462 27.05 5.21 -8.90
CA ALA A 462 26.88 5.87 -10.19
C ALA A 462 27.26 4.95 -11.35
N LEU A 463 26.55 5.08 -12.45
CA LEU A 463 26.91 4.48 -13.73
C LEU A 463 28.10 5.21 -14.35
N GLU A 464 28.92 4.49 -15.08
CA GLU A 464 29.87 5.06 -16.04
C GLU A 464 29.13 5.31 -17.37
N PRO A 465 29.01 6.57 -17.84
CA PRO A 465 28.29 6.86 -19.09
C PRO A 465 28.86 6.09 -20.28
N GLY A 466 27.98 5.38 -21.00
CA GLY A 466 28.32 4.54 -22.15
C GLY A 466 28.83 3.14 -21.80
N HIS A 467 29.03 2.82 -20.52
CA HIS A 467 29.34 1.46 -20.08
C HIS A 467 28.07 0.59 -20.11
N GLU A 468 28.19 -0.65 -20.58
CA GLU A 468 27.10 -1.61 -20.62
C GLU A 468 27.00 -2.38 -19.30
N TYR A 469 25.80 -2.40 -18.72
CA TYR A 469 25.47 -3.11 -17.49
C TYR A 469 24.41 -4.18 -17.77
N GLN A 470 24.49 -5.28 -17.01
CA GLN A 470 23.44 -6.29 -16.93
C GLN A 470 22.64 -6.04 -15.65
N VAL A 471 21.33 -5.85 -15.78
CA VAL A 471 20.45 -5.58 -14.63
C VAL A 471 19.21 -6.46 -14.65
N GLU A 472 18.80 -6.95 -13.48
CA GLU A 472 17.51 -7.60 -13.28
C GLU A 472 16.50 -6.55 -12.78
N VAL A 473 15.41 -6.35 -13.52
CA VAL A 473 14.26 -5.58 -13.08
C VAL A 473 13.15 -6.56 -12.69
N PRO A 474 12.92 -6.82 -11.38
CA PRO A 474 11.80 -7.62 -10.94
C PRO A 474 10.51 -6.81 -11.06
N LEU A 475 9.49 -7.38 -11.71
CA LEU A 475 8.16 -6.78 -11.77
C LEU A 475 7.34 -7.21 -10.55
N TYR A 476 6.20 -6.58 -10.33
CA TYR A 476 5.23 -7.03 -9.33
C TYR A 476 4.66 -8.42 -9.63
N HIS A 477 4.43 -9.22 -8.60
CA HIS A 477 3.74 -10.51 -8.75
C HIS A 477 2.33 -10.30 -9.33
N MET A 478 1.90 -11.20 -10.22
CA MET A 478 0.57 -11.14 -10.80
C MET A 478 0.05 -12.55 -11.13
N ALA A 479 -1.26 -12.74 -11.02
CA ALA A 479 -1.97 -13.86 -11.62
C ALA A 479 -2.98 -13.35 -12.67
N TYR A 480 -2.67 -13.59 -13.94
CA TYR A 480 -3.43 -13.07 -15.09
C TYR A 480 -3.28 -13.98 -16.31
N VAL A 481 -4.37 -14.20 -17.03
CA VAL A 481 -4.37 -14.95 -18.30
C VAL A 481 -4.36 -14.00 -19.48
N VAL A 482 -3.29 -14.00 -20.27
CA VAL A 482 -3.29 -13.36 -21.60
C VAL A 482 -3.90 -14.36 -22.59
N PRO A 483 -5.07 -14.09 -23.18
CA PRO A 483 -5.79 -15.09 -23.96
C PRO A 483 -5.14 -15.39 -25.31
N LYS A 484 -5.41 -16.59 -25.82
CA LYS A 484 -5.25 -16.89 -27.24
C LYS A 484 -5.93 -15.81 -28.09
N GLY A 485 -5.25 -15.37 -29.15
CA GLY A 485 -5.75 -14.31 -30.04
C GLY A 485 -5.32 -12.89 -29.62
N HIS A 486 -4.80 -12.72 -28.41
CA HIS A 486 -4.17 -11.48 -27.95
C HIS A 486 -2.68 -11.48 -28.25
N LYS A 487 -1.97 -10.43 -27.85
CA LYS A 487 -0.49 -10.42 -27.81
C LYS A 487 0.01 -10.04 -26.42
N LEU A 488 1.15 -10.58 -26.06
CA LEU A 488 1.92 -10.08 -24.93
C LEU A 488 2.78 -8.91 -25.41
N ARG A 489 2.74 -7.79 -24.70
CA ARG A 489 3.59 -6.62 -24.96
C ARG A 489 4.51 -6.35 -23.77
N VAL A 490 5.76 -6.01 -24.08
CA VAL A 490 6.74 -5.46 -23.15
C VAL A 490 7.07 -4.04 -23.61
N ALA A 491 6.89 -3.07 -22.72
CA ALA A 491 7.24 -1.68 -22.97
C ALA A 491 8.35 -1.24 -22.00
N ILE A 492 9.37 -0.54 -22.52
CA ILE A 492 10.51 -0.04 -21.74
C ILE A 492 10.61 1.48 -21.90
N SER A 493 10.59 2.21 -20.78
CA SER A 493 10.71 3.67 -20.73
C SER A 493 11.79 4.12 -19.73
N THR A 494 12.18 5.40 -19.83
CA THR A 494 13.15 6.04 -18.91
C THR A 494 12.49 7.01 -17.92
N ALA A 495 11.17 7.20 -18.03
CA ALA A 495 10.34 8.01 -17.15
C ALA A 495 9.02 7.29 -16.85
N TYR A 496 8.42 7.58 -15.68
CA TYR A 496 7.11 7.07 -15.27
C TYR A 496 6.40 8.02 -14.29
N TRP A 497 6.08 9.22 -14.78
CA TRP A 497 5.36 10.26 -14.07
C TRP A 497 3.83 10.03 -14.12
N PRO A 498 3.08 10.24 -13.02
CA PRO A 498 3.53 10.77 -11.74
C PRO A 498 3.91 9.71 -10.72
N LEU A 499 3.98 8.43 -11.06
CA LEU A 499 4.26 7.39 -10.06
C LEU A 499 5.60 7.65 -9.37
N THR A 500 6.66 7.85 -10.16
CA THR A 500 8.00 8.16 -9.66
C THR A 500 8.36 9.61 -9.92
N TRP A 501 9.06 10.23 -8.98
CA TRP A 501 9.75 11.49 -9.22
C TRP A 501 10.84 11.29 -10.31
N PRO A 502 11.05 12.25 -11.22
CA PRO A 502 12.06 12.12 -12.27
C PRO A 502 13.49 12.07 -11.73
N CYS A 503 14.32 11.24 -12.35
CA CYS A 503 15.77 11.22 -12.15
C CYS A 503 16.38 12.61 -12.38
N GLU A 504 17.49 12.92 -11.70
CA GLU A 504 18.20 14.19 -11.83
C GLU A 504 18.77 14.43 -13.25
N HIS A 505 18.89 13.35 -14.02
CA HIS A 505 19.38 13.36 -15.39
C HIS A 505 18.32 12.90 -16.39
N ASP A 506 18.15 13.67 -17.47
CA ASP A 506 17.40 13.26 -18.66
C ASP A 506 18.25 12.32 -19.54
N ALA A 507 18.44 11.10 -19.06
CA ALA A 507 19.35 10.12 -19.65
C ALA A 507 18.75 9.41 -20.86
N THR A 508 19.59 9.15 -21.86
CA THR A 508 19.29 8.17 -22.92
C THR A 508 19.80 6.80 -22.48
N LEU A 509 18.93 5.79 -22.53
CA LEU A 509 19.32 4.39 -22.38
C LEU A 509 19.51 3.75 -23.75
N THR A 510 20.60 3.00 -23.92
CA THR A 510 20.87 2.17 -25.10
C THR A 510 20.83 0.70 -24.70
N LEU A 511 19.81 -0.03 -25.14
CA LEU A 511 19.65 -1.45 -24.89
C LEU A 511 20.38 -2.28 -25.96
N ASN A 512 20.91 -3.42 -25.55
CA ASN A 512 21.44 -4.46 -26.42
C ASN A 512 20.45 -5.64 -26.47
N PRO A 513 19.54 -5.69 -27.47
CA PRO A 513 18.44 -6.66 -27.50
C PRO A 513 18.90 -8.12 -27.49
N ALA A 514 20.10 -8.39 -28.01
CA ALA A 514 20.69 -9.73 -28.06
C ALA A 514 20.92 -10.35 -26.68
N GLN A 515 21.03 -9.53 -25.65
CA GLN A 515 21.29 -9.93 -24.27
C GLN A 515 20.14 -9.59 -23.32
N CYS A 516 19.03 -9.05 -23.86
CA CYS A 516 17.83 -8.76 -23.07
C CYS A 516 16.83 -9.92 -23.15
N SER A 517 16.23 -10.27 -22.01
CA SER A 517 15.17 -11.28 -21.96
C SER A 517 14.12 -10.99 -20.90
N ILE A 518 12.91 -11.47 -21.12
CA ILE A 518 11.76 -11.38 -20.23
C ILE A 518 11.36 -12.81 -19.86
N GLN A 519 11.50 -13.15 -18.59
CA GLN A 519 11.12 -14.45 -18.05
C GLN A 519 9.74 -14.37 -17.39
N LEU A 520 8.79 -15.15 -17.91
CA LEU A 520 7.42 -15.25 -17.42
C LEU A 520 7.24 -16.53 -16.60
N PRO A 521 6.74 -16.44 -15.36
CA PRO A 521 6.27 -17.60 -14.62
C PRO A 521 4.86 -17.98 -15.10
N LEU A 522 4.69 -19.23 -15.51
CA LEU A 522 3.42 -19.76 -16.02
C LEU A 522 2.91 -20.87 -15.10
N ASN A 523 1.59 -20.92 -14.92
CA ASN A 523 0.91 -22.03 -14.27
C ASN A 523 -0.17 -22.61 -15.20
N HIS A 524 0.16 -23.72 -15.86
CA HIS A 524 -0.75 -24.42 -16.76
C HIS A 524 -1.67 -25.42 -16.04
N THR A 525 -1.31 -25.89 -14.85
CA THR A 525 -2.08 -26.90 -14.10
C THR A 525 -3.34 -26.30 -13.49
N GLN A 526 -3.23 -25.10 -12.90
CA GLN A 526 -4.34 -24.31 -12.34
C GLN A 526 -5.33 -25.13 -11.50
N THR A 527 -4.91 -25.62 -10.34
CA THR A 527 -5.78 -26.39 -9.43
C THR A 527 -6.90 -25.50 -8.88
N PRO A 528 -8.18 -25.63 -9.33
CA PRO A 528 -9.25 -24.75 -8.88
C PRO A 528 -9.62 -25.03 -7.43
N THR A 529 -10.07 -24.01 -6.71
CA THR A 529 -10.53 -24.14 -5.32
C THR A 529 -11.80 -23.35 -5.07
N ASP A 530 -12.75 -23.95 -4.35
CA ASP A 530 -13.98 -23.29 -3.89
C ASP A 530 -13.91 -22.97 -2.37
N ARG A 531 -12.70 -23.01 -1.79
CA ARG A 531 -12.51 -22.82 -0.34
C ARG A 531 -12.64 -21.37 0.11
N VAL A 532 -12.44 -20.41 -0.80
CA VAL A 532 -12.52 -19.00 -0.46
C VAL A 532 -14.00 -18.62 -0.29
N PRO A 533 -14.44 -18.25 0.92
CA PRO A 533 -15.85 -18.03 1.18
C PRO A 533 -16.35 -16.78 0.45
N ALA A 534 -17.38 -16.93 -0.36
CA ALA A 534 -17.96 -15.82 -1.11
C ALA A 534 -18.67 -14.82 -0.18
N TYR A 535 -18.63 -13.54 -0.53
CA TYR A 535 -19.34 -12.48 0.19
C TYR A 535 -20.19 -11.65 -0.76
N SER A 536 -21.49 -11.62 -0.49
CA SER A 536 -22.48 -10.87 -1.29
C SER A 536 -23.32 -9.92 -0.43
N ARG A 537 -23.02 -9.82 0.87
CA ARG A 537 -23.73 -8.91 1.77
C ARG A 537 -23.39 -7.46 1.39
N ALA A 538 -24.42 -6.62 1.28
CA ALA A 538 -24.20 -5.19 1.13
C ALA A 538 -23.48 -4.65 2.36
N VAL A 539 -22.55 -3.74 2.14
CA VAL A 539 -21.79 -3.07 3.19
C VAL A 539 -22.52 -1.77 3.53
N SER A 540 -22.86 -1.60 4.80
CA SER A 540 -23.44 -0.35 5.34
C SER A 540 -22.82 -0.06 6.70
N PHE A 541 -22.73 1.21 7.05
CA PHE A 541 -22.29 1.66 8.38
C PHE A 541 -23.45 2.26 9.17
N ASP A 542 -23.29 2.37 10.49
CA ASP A 542 -24.29 3.00 11.35
C ASP A 542 -24.12 4.53 11.37
N GLY A 543 -24.83 5.20 10.46
CA GLY A 543 -24.72 6.64 10.28
C GLY A 543 -25.42 7.16 9.02
N GLU A 544 -24.94 8.30 8.52
CA GLU A 544 -25.52 9.00 7.38
C GLU A 544 -24.42 9.63 6.51
N GLN A 545 -24.51 9.45 5.19
CA GLN A 545 -23.77 10.25 4.21
C GLN A 545 -24.58 11.55 3.95
N ARG A 546 -24.16 12.66 4.55
CA ARG A 546 -24.87 13.96 4.52
C ARG A 546 -24.61 14.76 3.25
N THR A 547 -23.40 14.68 2.72
CA THR A 547 -23.07 15.18 1.38
C THR A 547 -22.45 14.04 0.57
N PRO A 548 -22.72 13.94 -0.74
CA PRO A 548 -22.19 12.85 -1.57
C PRO A 548 -20.67 12.96 -1.72
N THR A 549 -20.05 11.83 -2.07
CA THR A 549 -18.66 11.81 -2.54
C THR A 549 -18.58 12.37 -3.96
N ASP A 550 -17.45 13.00 -4.32
CA ASP A 550 -17.12 13.38 -5.70
C ASP A 550 -15.64 13.09 -5.97
N SER A 551 -15.29 12.75 -7.21
CA SER A 551 -13.90 12.58 -7.58
C SER A 551 -13.65 12.95 -9.03
N GLN A 552 -12.47 13.49 -9.31
CA GLN A 552 -12.08 13.95 -10.63
C GLN A 552 -10.61 13.63 -10.89
N ARG A 553 -10.32 13.24 -12.13
CA ARG A 553 -8.97 13.03 -12.64
C ARG A 553 -8.87 13.63 -14.03
N VAL A 554 -8.11 14.71 -14.17
CA VAL A 554 -8.02 15.51 -15.39
C VAL A 554 -6.57 15.74 -15.77
N VAL A 555 -6.24 15.55 -17.05
CA VAL A 555 -4.93 15.89 -17.60
C VAL A 555 -5.05 17.16 -18.43
N HIS A 556 -4.33 18.20 -18.02
CA HIS A 556 -4.19 19.46 -18.75
C HIS A 556 -2.89 19.45 -19.54
N ARG A 557 -2.94 19.89 -20.80
CA ARG A 557 -1.75 20.13 -21.62
C ARG A 557 -1.76 21.58 -22.09
N ASP A 558 -0.86 22.37 -21.54
CA ASP A 558 -0.70 23.77 -21.94
C ASP A 558 0.27 23.85 -23.12
N TYR A 559 -0.27 24.09 -24.32
CA TYR A 559 0.53 24.22 -25.54
C TYR A 559 1.40 25.48 -25.60
N GLN A 560 1.11 26.49 -24.78
CA GLN A 560 1.93 27.71 -24.73
C GLN A 560 3.19 27.48 -23.90
N THR A 561 3.07 26.80 -22.75
CA THR A 561 4.19 26.55 -21.84
C THR A 561 4.85 25.19 -22.05
N GLY A 562 4.17 24.24 -22.69
CA GLY A 562 4.60 22.86 -22.86
C GLY A 562 4.35 21.97 -21.63
N ILE A 563 3.76 22.51 -20.55
CA ILE A 563 3.57 21.77 -19.30
C ILE A 563 2.36 20.85 -19.39
N THR A 564 2.54 19.60 -18.94
CA THR A 564 1.46 18.65 -18.67
C THR A 564 1.19 18.60 -17.17
N THR A 565 -0.08 18.75 -16.77
CA THR A 565 -0.52 18.70 -15.37
C THR A 565 -1.59 17.65 -15.18
N LEU A 566 -1.35 16.68 -14.30
CA LEU A 566 -2.40 15.82 -13.74
C LEU A 566 -3.03 16.53 -12.54
N GLU A 567 -4.31 16.81 -12.63
CA GLU A 567 -5.16 17.31 -11.55
C GLU A 567 -6.01 16.17 -11.01
N THR A 568 -5.96 15.92 -9.70
CA THR A 568 -6.86 14.99 -9.02
C THR A 568 -7.57 15.68 -7.88
N TYR A 569 -8.88 15.47 -7.78
CA TYR A 569 -9.72 15.96 -6.69
C TYR A 569 -10.51 14.79 -6.14
N ASP A 570 -10.50 14.61 -4.82
CA ASP A 570 -11.30 13.60 -4.12
C ASP A 570 -12.00 14.26 -2.94
N ASP A 571 -13.32 14.30 -2.97
CA ASP A 571 -14.21 14.75 -1.90
C ASP A 571 -14.91 13.51 -1.32
N PHE A 572 -14.58 13.15 -0.08
CA PHE A 572 -15.14 11.98 0.59
C PHE A 572 -16.56 12.24 1.13
N GLY A 573 -17.04 13.48 0.97
CA GLY A 573 -18.29 13.96 1.51
C GLY A 573 -18.29 14.00 3.04
N CYS A 574 -19.42 14.48 3.58
CA CYS A 574 -19.65 14.60 4.99
C CYS A 574 -20.35 13.34 5.50
N GLN A 575 -19.68 12.61 6.39
CA GLN A 575 -20.17 11.39 7.00
C GLN A 575 -20.46 11.62 8.47
N TYR A 576 -21.69 11.33 8.90
CA TYR A 576 -22.09 11.37 10.30
C TYR A 576 -22.16 9.94 10.87
N PHE A 577 -21.53 9.71 12.02
CA PHE A 577 -21.52 8.41 12.69
C PHE A 577 -22.38 8.44 13.95
N ASN A 578 -23.27 7.45 14.11
CA ASN A 578 -24.16 7.36 15.27
C ASN A 578 -23.38 7.02 16.56
N SER A 579 -22.34 6.20 16.45
CA SER A 579 -21.56 5.73 17.60
C SER A 579 -20.77 6.86 18.28
N SER A 580 -20.12 7.75 17.51
CA SER A 580 -19.40 8.92 18.04
C SER A 580 -20.26 10.19 18.13
N GLN A 581 -21.44 10.22 17.48
CA GLN A 581 -22.32 11.39 17.38
C GLN A 581 -21.58 12.63 16.85
N SER A 582 -20.71 12.42 15.86
CA SER A 582 -19.95 13.45 15.17
C SER A 582 -19.92 13.18 13.68
N GLU A 583 -19.61 14.23 12.92
CA GLU A 583 -19.36 14.12 11.49
C GLU A 583 -17.92 14.46 11.13
N ILE A 584 -17.51 13.99 9.96
CA ILE A 584 -16.23 14.30 9.29
C ILE A 584 -16.50 14.60 7.83
N ASP A 585 -15.85 15.64 7.31
CA ASP A 585 -15.86 16.06 5.92
C ASP A 585 -14.40 16.23 5.49
N PHE A 586 -13.98 15.57 4.41
CA PHE A 586 -12.59 15.50 3.99
C PHE A 586 -12.47 15.60 2.48
N ASP A 587 -11.63 16.52 2.01
CA ASP A 587 -11.24 16.60 0.62
C ASP A 587 -9.73 16.75 0.44
N ILE A 588 -9.27 16.31 -0.73
CA ILE A 588 -7.92 16.54 -1.24
C ILE A 588 -7.97 17.04 -2.68
N HIS A 589 -7.13 18.03 -2.98
CA HIS A 589 -6.88 18.53 -4.31
C HIS A 589 -5.38 18.52 -4.60
N GLN A 590 -4.98 17.85 -5.67
CA GLN A 590 -3.57 17.65 -6.00
C GLN A 590 -3.30 18.01 -7.46
N PHE A 591 -2.16 18.67 -7.68
CA PHE A 591 -1.65 19.05 -8.99
C PHE A 591 -0.22 18.54 -9.16
N LEU A 592 -0.04 17.64 -10.12
CA LEU A 592 1.25 17.06 -10.49
C LEU A 592 1.62 17.56 -11.89
N SER A 593 2.57 18.49 -11.98
CA SER A 593 2.96 19.12 -13.25
C SER A 593 4.40 18.83 -13.64
N ILE A 594 4.64 18.65 -14.94
CA ILE A 594 5.97 18.45 -15.51
C ILE A 594 6.02 18.90 -16.98
N HIS A 595 7.17 19.39 -17.43
CA HIS A 595 7.47 19.64 -18.83
C HIS A 595 8.12 18.38 -19.46
N PRO A 596 7.67 17.90 -20.63
CA PRO A 596 8.11 16.62 -21.21
C PRO A 596 9.62 16.49 -21.49
N GLU A 597 10.34 17.61 -21.59
CA GLU A 597 11.78 17.66 -21.90
C GLU A 597 12.64 18.16 -20.73
N ASP A 598 12.07 18.34 -19.53
CA ASP A 598 12.81 18.89 -18.38
C ASP A 598 12.43 18.18 -17.07
N PRO A 599 13.27 17.25 -16.57
CA PRO A 599 12.98 16.55 -15.32
C PRO A 599 12.98 17.48 -14.08
N HIS A 600 13.61 18.66 -14.17
CA HIS A 600 13.68 19.62 -13.06
C HIS A 600 12.41 20.47 -12.94
N SER A 601 11.54 20.43 -13.95
CA SER A 601 10.25 21.12 -13.94
C SER A 601 9.17 20.42 -13.10
N ALA A 602 9.47 19.23 -12.55
CA ALA A 602 8.54 18.45 -11.75
C ALA A 602 8.06 19.21 -10.52
N LYS A 603 6.74 19.20 -10.30
CA LYS A 603 6.09 19.82 -9.15
C LYS A 603 4.89 18.99 -8.68
N ASN A 604 4.78 18.81 -7.37
CA ASN A 604 3.61 18.26 -6.68
C ASN A 604 3.05 19.34 -5.74
N ASP A 605 1.79 19.76 -5.90
CA ASP A 605 1.06 20.71 -5.04
C ASP A 605 -0.19 20.01 -4.51
N ILE A 606 -0.21 19.71 -3.21
CA ILE A 606 -1.26 18.98 -2.51
C ILE A 606 -1.95 19.94 -1.56
N ARG A 607 -3.28 19.93 -1.56
CA ARG A 607 -4.13 20.74 -0.67
C ARG A 607 -5.15 19.83 -0.02
N LEU A 608 -5.28 19.94 1.29
CA LEU A 608 -6.13 19.08 2.11
C LEU A 608 -6.98 19.95 3.02
N ARG A 609 -8.23 19.54 3.22
CA ARG A 609 -9.11 20.08 4.26
C ARG A 609 -9.83 18.95 4.96
N VAL A 610 -9.81 18.96 6.29
CA VAL A 610 -10.70 18.11 7.10
C VAL A 610 -11.47 19.00 8.06
N ASP A 611 -12.79 18.93 8.00
CA ASP A 611 -13.69 19.50 9.01
C ASP A 611 -14.33 18.37 9.79
N MET A 612 -14.40 18.49 11.12
CA MET A 612 -15.04 17.47 11.94
C MET A 612 -15.69 18.03 13.21
N GLY A 613 -16.61 17.25 13.76
CA GLY A 613 -17.17 17.46 15.08
C GLY A 613 -18.69 17.50 15.11
N ARG A 614 -19.24 18.34 15.97
CA ARG A 614 -20.68 18.50 16.22
C ARG A 614 -20.95 19.85 16.87
N ASP A 615 -22.21 20.15 17.16
CA ASP A 615 -22.58 21.38 17.86
C ASP A 615 -21.81 21.53 19.19
N GLY A 616 -21.13 22.67 19.35
CA GLY A 616 -20.32 22.98 20.52
C GLY A 616 -18.90 22.39 20.53
N TRP A 617 -18.49 21.70 19.47
CA TRP A 617 -17.12 21.27 19.24
C TRP A 617 -16.90 21.07 17.73
N ARG A 618 -16.45 22.13 17.05
CA ARG A 618 -16.08 22.08 15.62
C ARG A 618 -14.61 22.38 15.45
N THR A 619 -13.90 21.47 14.81
CA THR A 619 -12.48 21.63 14.50
C THR A 619 -12.22 21.37 13.03
N GLY A 620 -11.40 22.23 12.44
CA GLY A 620 -10.95 22.10 11.07
C GLY A 620 -9.43 22.04 11.01
N ILE A 621 -8.92 21.39 9.98
CA ILE A 621 -7.51 21.45 9.61
C ILE A 621 -7.39 21.66 8.10
N GLU A 622 -6.39 22.44 7.71
CA GLU A 622 -6.06 22.68 6.33
C GLU A 622 -4.55 22.54 6.18
N ALA A 623 -4.10 21.95 5.07
CA ALA A 623 -2.69 21.96 4.71
C ALA A 623 -2.48 22.16 3.23
N GLN A 624 -1.35 22.79 2.92
CA GLN A 624 -0.76 22.78 1.60
C GLN A 624 0.66 22.22 1.68
N TYR A 625 1.02 21.34 0.76
CA TYR A 625 2.37 20.82 0.57
C TYR A 625 2.77 21.06 -0.89
N VAL A 626 3.92 21.67 -1.11
CA VAL A 626 4.50 21.89 -2.44
C VAL A 626 5.90 21.32 -2.46
N MET A 627 6.15 20.40 -3.38
CA MET A 627 7.47 19.87 -3.68
C MET A 627 7.90 20.27 -5.09
N THR A 628 9.14 20.73 -5.22
CA THR A 628 9.83 20.98 -6.50
C THR A 628 11.27 20.46 -6.41
N CYS A 629 12.01 20.49 -7.51
CA CYS A 629 13.42 20.10 -7.50
C CYS A 629 14.26 20.94 -8.45
N ASP A 630 15.57 20.89 -8.28
CA ASP A 630 16.55 21.13 -9.33
C ASP A 630 17.45 19.89 -9.47
N GLN A 631 18.60 20.03 -10.12
CA GLN A 631 19.53 18.92 -10.29
C GLN A 631 20.13 18.41 -8.97
N GLU A 632 20.29 19.29 -7.97
CA GLU A 632 21.03 18.99 -6.73
C GLU A 632 20.10 18.82 -5.53
N ASN A 633 18.89 19.39 -5.54
CA ASN A 633 18.04 19.47 -4.36
C ASN A 633 16.56 19.26 -4.66
N PHE A 634 15.86 18.73 -3.65
CA PHE A 634 14.43 18.88 -3.46
C PHE A 634 14.13 20.11 -2.60
N TYR A 635 13.06 20.82 -2.94
CA TYR A 635 12.53 21.95 -2.18
C TYR A 635 11.12 21.62 -1.74
N ILE A 636 10.85 21.71 -0.43
CA ILE A 636 9.55 21.41 0.15
C ILE A 636 9.07 22.61 0.94
N HIS A 637 7.90 23.13 0.56
CA HIS A 637 7.17 24.12 1.33
C HIS A 637 5.88 23.51 1.82
N ALA A 638 5.62 23.61 3.12
CA ALA A 638 4.33 23.19 3.68
C ALA A 638 3.77 24.26 4.59
N HIS A 639 2.44 24.37 4.61
CA HIS A 639 1.72 25.26 5.51
C HIS A 639 0.55 24.51 6.14
N TRP A 640 0.47 24.56 7.46
CA TRP A 640 -0.54 23.88 8.27
C TRP A 640 -1.36 24.92 9.02
N THR A 641 -2.67 24.71 9.03
CA THR A 641 -3.63 25.54 9.76
C THR A 641 -4.58 24.64 10.55
N ALA A 642 -4.88 25.03 11.79
CA ALA A 642 -5.93 24.41 12.59
C ALA A 642 -6.95 25.45 13.07
N LYS A 643 -8.23 25.10 12.98
CA LYS A 643 -9.37 25.97 13.26
C LYS A 643 -10.25 25.39 14.37
N HIS A 644 -10.80 26.26 15.21
CA HIS A 644 -11.84 25.91 16.17
C HIS A 644 -12.99 26.91 16.05
N ASP A 645 -14.19 26.41 15.71
CA ASP A 645 -15.36 27.25 15.39
C ASP A 645 -15.02 28.34 14.34
N ASP A 646 -14.40 27.93 13.23
CA ASP A 646 -13.91 28.76 12.12
C ASP A 646 -12.78 29.76 12.45
N GLU A 647 -12.40 29.91 13.72
CA GLU A 647 -11.25 30.73 14.13
C GLU A 647 -9.94 29.94 14.00
N VAL A 648 -8.95 30.52 13.31
CA VAL A 648 -7.60 29.96 13.25
C VAL A 648 -6.94 30.07 14.64
N ILE A 649 -6.56 28.92 15.20
CA ILE A 649 -5.92 28.84 16.53
C ILE A 649 -4.46 28.39 16.47
N PHE A 650 -4.01 27.88 15.32
CA PHE A 650 -2.65 27.42 15.08
C PHE A 650 -2.31 27.52 13.61
N GLU A 651 -1.09 27.99 13.33
CA GLU A 651 -0.47 28.00 12.00
C GLU A 651 1.00 27.61 12.13
N LYS A 652 1.51 26.85 11.16
CA LYS A 652 2.94 26.49 11.09
C LYS A 652 3.35 26.30 9.64
N SER A 653 4.51 26.85 9.28
CA SER A 653 5.09 26.67 7.95
C SER A 653 6.43 25.96 8.03
N PHE A 654 6.74 25.20 7.00
CA PHE A 654 7.99 24.47 6.81
C PHE A 654 8.60 24.87 5.48
N ASP A 655 9.92 24.98 5.47
CA ASP A 655 10.73 25.29 4.31
C ASP A 655 11.99 24.43 4.41
N GLU A 656 12.04 23.38 3.61
CA GLU A 656 13.07 22.36 3.67
C GLU A 656 13.79 22.26 2.31
N THR A 657 15.12 22.20 2.36
CA THR A 657 15.97 21.88 1.21
C THR A 657 16.68 20.58 1.52
N ILE A 658 16.54 19.59 0.65
CA ILE A 658 17.10 18.24 0.83
C ILE A 658 17.94 17.91 -0.39
N GLU A 659 19.21 17.58 -0.20
CA GLU A 659 20.12 17.17 -1.27
C GLU A 659 19.63 15.87 -1.95
N ARG A 660 19.73 15.82 -3.27
CA ARG A 660 19.47 14.62 -4.08
C ARG A 660 20.71 13.74 -4.03
N ASN A 661 20.51 12.48 -3.65
CA ASN A 661 21.54 11.47 -3.51
C ASN A 661 21.14 10.24 -4.32
N PHE A 662 21.64 10.16 -5.56
CA PHE A 662 21.23 9.16 -6.56
C PHE A 662 19.74 9.17 -6.89
N MET A 663 19.09 10.34 -6.88
CA MET A 663 17.64 10.49 -7.07
C MET A 663 17.32 11.55 -8.10
#